data_AF-A0A178II58-F1
#
_entry.id   AF-A0A178II58-F1
#
_cell.length_a   1.000
_cell.length_b   1.000
_cell.length_c   1.000
_cell.angle_alpha   90.00
_cell.angle_beta   90.00
_cell.angle_gamma   90.00
#
_symmetry.space_group_name_H-M   'P 1'
#
loop_
_entity.id
_entity.type
_entity.pdbx_description
1 polymer ?
#
loop_
_entity_poly.entity_id
_entity_poly.type
_entity_poly.pdbx_seq_one_letter_code
_entity_poly.pdbx_strand_id
1 'polypeptide(L)'
;MQHATTRLAKYEENGLGDYIAMAKYARYRPELGRRETFPEAVERVRDMHSTFFASKLDAKIPATLPADIAGLAGPAAAQLTAALGGKTLHDLIHLVFDKVSSKEVLPSMRSMQFGGEAILKNHSRMFNCSFANVDRVEFFREYFYLLLSGCGVGFSVQKHHVALLPPLPARGNEYDLPVWHYHIGDTIEGWSDALHALFISFYESKKIEFDYSIIRGRGIALKTSGGKAPGHLPLKRALNQVEEILNQASGRALRPIEVYDINMFVAKAVLAGGIRRSATICLFSPDDEEMMNAKTGNWFEKYPQRSASNNSAVLARAENNHENFKKLFKAQKEFGEPGFFFCDHPDAGCNPCAEINLLPVVDWELSGEEYSKLLAWGYKGELPGINRLSGFQMCNLTTINGRAAETEEAFYSACIAATAIGTLQAAYTDMPYLGPVTRLINEHDALLGVSICGFMDNPNILFDSDILARGASLCRATNRLVARLIGIRPAAKLTTCKPEGTASLLLNAASGIHPHHARHYFRRVQANRKEPIYAFFKSINPQMAEASVYSPETDDVISFPVEAAPQAILRKDINAVQFLQLVALVQHSWVIPGGDPESRSPNLHHNVSNTCTVRQDEWNDVAEFIWENRESFTGVSLLQDAGDKVYPQAPREEIVTETDVAKWNALKPRRVDYTKMREATDETNLKDIVACAGGACEIV
;
A
#
# COMPACT_ATOMS: atom_id res chain seq x y z
N MET A 1 35.39 -30.47 -31.85
CA MET A 1 35.56 -29.13 -31.25
C MET A 1 34.78 -29.12 -29.96
N GLN A 2 35.43 -28.84 -28.83
CA GLN A 2 34.79 -28.71 -27.52
C GLN A 2 33.83 -27.52 -27.56
N HIS A 3 32.53 -27.74 -27.37
CA HIS A 3 31.62 -26.66 -27.01
C HIS A 3 32.05 -26.17 -25.63
N ALA A 4 32.77 -25.04 -25.59
CA ALA A 4 32.93 -24.30 -24.37
C ALA A 4 31.52 -23.89 -23.92
N THR A 5 30.99 -24.55 -22.90
CA THR A 5 29.76 -24.15 -22.22
C THR A 5 29.94 -22.69 -21.86
N THR A 6 29.18 -21.81 -22.53
CA THR A 6 29.39 -20.37 -22.40
C THR A 6 29.04 -19.99 -20.96
N ARG A 7 30.04 -19.57 -20.18
CA ARG A 7 29.83 -19.20 -18.77
C ARG A 7 29.00 -17.91 -18.70
N LEU A 8 28.07 -17.82 -17.76
CA LEU A 8 27.36 -16.57 -17.48
C LEU A 8 28.35 -15.50 -16.98
N ALA A 9 28.27 -14.33 -17.59
CA ALA A 9 28.97 -13.13 -17.14
C ALA A 9 28.41 -12.69 -15.79
N LYS A 10 29.30 -12.26 -14.89
CA LYS A 10 28.92 -11.66 -13.62
C LYS A 10 28.86 -10.15 -13.76
N TYR A 11 27.84 -9.54 -13.16
CA TYR A 11 27.64 -8.09 -13.15
C TYR A 11 27.56 -7.63 -11.69
N GLU A 12 28.45 -6.71 -11.28
CA GLU A 12 28.42 -6.14 -9.93
C GLU A 12 27.17 -5.27 -9.73
N GLU A 13 26.81 -4.49 -10.75
CA GLU A 13 25.59 -3.69 -10.79
C GLU A 13 24.81 -4.00 -12.07
N ASN A 14 23.50 -4.20 -11.93
CA ASN A 14 22.61 -4.39 -13.08
C ASN A 14 21.87 -3.10 -13.48
N GLY A 15 21.90 -2.05 -12.65
CA GLY A 15 21.23 -0.77 -12.90
C GLY A 15 19.71 -0.76 -12.65
N LEU A 16 19.10 -1.87 -12.22
CA LEU A 16 17.66 -1.98 -11.97
C LEU A 16 17.22 -1.03 -10.86
N GLY A 17 17.88 -1.08 -9.70
CA GLY A 17 17.49 -0.29 -8.54
C GLY A 17 17.57 1.21 -8.80
N ASP A 18 18.60 1.66 -9.51
CA ASP A 18 18.79 3.08 -9.84
C ASP A 18 17.77 3.55 -10.88
N TYR A 19 17.47 2.74 -11.90
CA TYR A 19 16.40 3.04 -12.84
C TYR A 19 15.05 3.20 -12.12
N ILE A 20 14.71 2.29 -11.21
CA ILE A 20 13.46 2.36 -10.45
C ILE A 20 13.44 3.58 -9.52
N ALA A 21 14.54 3.90 -8.85
CA ALA A 21 14.64 5.09 -8.01
C ALA A 21 14.29 6.36 -8.80
N MET A 22 14.92 6.52 -9.96
CA MET A 22 14.70 7.67 -10.82
C MET A 22 13.29 7.67 -11.42
N ALA A 23 12.82 6.54 -11.93
CA ALA A 23 11.54 6.43 -12.63
C ALA A 23 10.32 6.59 -11.71
N LYS A 24 10.48 6.41 -10.38
CA LYS A 24 9.33 6.33 -9.46
C LYS A 24 9.36 7.33 -8.31
N TYR A 25 10.54 7.67 -7.80
CA TYR A 25 10.66 8.48 -6.59
C TYR A 25 11.32 9.83 -6.83
N ALA A 26 12.10 9.97 -7.91
CA ALA A 26 12.79 11.20 -8.21
C ALA A 26 11.85 12.29 -8.77
N ARG A 27 11.74 13.38 -8.02
CA ARG A 27 11.04 14.60 -8.41
C ARG A 27 11.90 15.48 -9.31
N TYR A 28 11.25 16.14 -10.26
CA TYR A 28 11.89 17.17 -11.09
C TYR A 28 12.25 18.40 -10.24
N ARG A 29 13.48 18.90 -10.39
CA ARG A 29 14.01 20.11 -9.75
C ARG A 29 14.27 21.18 -10.83
N PRO A 30 13.36 22.16 -11.01
CA PRO A 30 13.48 23.18 -12.05
C PRO A 30 14.81 23.94 -12.05
N GLU A 31 15.33 24.24 -10.87
CA GLU A 31 16.59 24.95 -10.65
C GLU A 31 17.83 24.14 -11.07
N LEU A 32 17.72 22.82 -11.16
CA LEU A 32 18.79 21.95 -11.67
C LEU A 32 18.57 21.52 -13.13
N GLY A 33 17.37 21.76 -13.68
CA GLY A 33 16.96 21.27 -15.00
C GLY A 33 17.02 19.74 -15.12
N ARG A 34 16.87 19.02 -14.00
CA ARG A 34 16.91 17.55 -13.92
C ARG A 34 16.09 17.04 -12.75
N ARG A 35 15.92 15.72 -12.69
CA ARG A 35 15.36 15.05 -11.51
C ARG A 35 16.39 14.92 -10.40
N GLU A 36 15.91 14.88 -9.16
CA GLU A 36 16.74 14.52 -8.00
C GLU A 36 17.30 13.10 -8.15
N THR A 37 18.48 12.89 -7.61
CA THR A 37 19.05 11.56 -7.40
C THR A 37 18.41 10.91 -6.18
N PHE A 38 18.62 9.61 -5.98
CA PHE A 38 18.10 8.93 -4.79
C PHE A 38 18.58 9.55 -3.47
N PRO A 39 19.88 9.86 -3.26
CA PRO A 39 20.32 10.57 -2.06
C PRO A 39 19.65 11.93 -1.85
N GLU A 40 19.51 12.74 -2.90
CA GLU A 40 18.82 14.03 -2.82
C GLU A 40 17.34 13.87 -2.45
N ALA A 41 16.67 12.81 -2.94
CA ALA A 41 15.31 12.48 -2.54
C ALA A 41 15.24 12.10 -1.04
N VAL A 42 16.22 11.33 -0.55
CA VAL A 42 16.33 10.95 0.87
C VAL A 42 16.53 12.18 1.75
N GLU A 43 17.42 13.10 1.36
CA GLU A 43 17.63 14.38 2.05
C GLU A 43 16.36 15.20 2.13
N ARG A 44 15.61 15.32 1.03
CA ARG A 44 14.30 15.99 1.01
C ARG A 44 13.33 15.41 2.04
N VAL A 45 13.28 14.09 2.18
CA VAL A 45 12.40 13.43 3.17
C VAL A 45 12.91 13.65 4.59
N ARG A 46 14.22 13.49 4.83
CA ARG A 46 14.85 13.77 6.12
C ARG A 46 14.57 15.20 6.58
N ASP A 47 14.78 16.17 5.71
CA ASP A 47 14.65 17.60 6.02
C ASP A 47 13.19 18.00 6.28
N MET A 48 12.23 17.33 5.63
CA MET A 48 10.82 17.45 5.96
C MET A 48 10.56 17.03 7.41
N HIS A 49 11.08 15.88 7.86
CA HIS A 49 10.93 15.47 9.26
C HIS A 49 11.63 16.43 10.23
N SER A 50 12.83 16.90 9.91
CA SER A 50 13.53 17.90 10.72
C SER A 50 12.73 19.20 10.85
N THR A 51 12.07 19.62 9.77
CA THR A 51 11.20 20.80 9.77
C THR A 51 9.95 20.57 10.62
N PHE A 52 9.28 19.43 10.44
CA PHE A 52 8.07 19.07 11.19
C PHE A 52 8.32 18.98 12.70
N PHE A 53 9.49 18.46 13.10
CA PHE A 53 9.89 18.30 14.50
C PHE A 53 10.84 19.41 15.01
N ALA A 54 10.90 20.57 14.35
CA ALA A 54 11.87 21.62 14.67
C ALA A 54 11.93 22.00 16.16
N SER A 55 10.78 22.05 16.84
CA SER A 55 10.69 22.38 18.28
C SER A 55 11.17 21.28 19.23
N LYS A 56 11.44 20.07 18.72
CA LYS A 56 11.82 18.89 19.49
C LYS A 56 13.19 18.33 19.11
N LEU A 57 13.91 18.95 18.18
CA LEU A 57 15.17 18.43 17.66
C LEU A 57 16.23 18.19 18.74
N ASP A 58 16.29 19.05 19.76
CA ASP A 58 17.22 18.94 20.88
C ASP A 58 16.78 17.95 21.97
N ALA A 59 15.59 17.35 21.85
CA ALA A 59 15.12 16.36 22.81
C ALA A 59 16.08 15.18 22.84
N LYS A 60 16.55 14.81 24.03
CA LYS A 60 17.59 13.79 24.22
C LYS A 60 17.01 12.44 24.60
N ILE A 61 17.54 11.41 23.95
CA ILE A 61 17.36 10.02 24.35
C ILE A 61 18.22 9.77 25.58
N PRO A 62 17.67 9.21 26.67
CA PRO A 62 18.46 8.86 27.85
C PRO A 62 19.65 7.97 27.50
N ALA A 63 20.81 8.24 28.12
CA ALA A 63 22.01 7.39 27.93
C ALA A 63 21.79 5.96 28.46
N THR A 64 20.97 5.83 29.50
CA THR A 64 20.49 4.55 30.03
C THR A 64 19.01 4.41 29.70
N LEU A 65 18.62 3.31 29.05
CA LEU A 65 17.21 3.08 28.71
C LEU A 65 16.34 2.98 29.96
N PRO A 66 15.13 3.58 29.95
CA PRO A 66 14.11 3.33 30.97
C PRO A 66 13.83 1.84 31.13
N ALA A 67 13.53 1.40 32.36
CA ALA A 67 13.39 -0.02 32.71
C ALA A 67 12.29 -0.73 31.89
N ASP A 68 11.19 -0.04 31.60
CA ASP A 68 10.11 -0.57 30.75
C ASP A 68 10.57 -0.81 29.30
N ILE A 69 11.41 0.08 28.77
CA ILE A 69 11.96 -0.03 27.41
C ILE A 69 13.07 -1.09 27.35
N ALA A 70 13.94 -1.13 28.35
CA ALA A 70 14.99 -2.15 28.46
C ALA A 70 14.38 -3.56 28.62
N GLY A 71 13.32 -3.69 29.42
CA GLY A 71 12.57 -4.93 29.59
C GLY A 71 11.93 -5.41 28.29
N LEU A 72 11.35 -4.50 27.50
CA LEU A 72 10.81 -4.82 26.17
C LEU A 72 11.91 -5.23 25.17
N ALA A 73 13.05 -4.56 25.17
CA ALA A 73 14.15 -4.90 24.27
C ALA A 73 14.86 -6.20 24.66
N GLY A 74 14.76 -6.62 25.93
CA GLY A 74 15.36 -7.85 26.44
C GLY A 74 16.87 -7.91 26.17
N PRO A 75 17.40 -9.04 25.64
CA PRO A 75 18.82 -9.14 25.28
C PRO A 75 19.29 -8.11 24.25
N ALA A 76 18.38 -7.56 23.43
CA ALA A 76 18.69 -6.56 22.41
C ALA A 76 18.77 -5.11 22.96
N ALA A 77 18.58 -4.91 24.27
CA ALA A 77 18.64 -3.58 24.90
C ALA A 77 20.00 -2.89 24.74
N ALA A 78 21.09 -3.67 24.73
CA ALA A 78 22.44 -3.14 24.53
C ALA A 78 22.59 -2.55 23.11
N GLN A 79 22.04 -3.21 22.10
CA GLN A 79 22.04 -2.76 20.70
C GLN A 79 21.23 -1.46 20.56
N LEU A 80 20.06 -1.37 21.20
CA LEU A 80 19.26 -0.13 21.19
C LEU A 80 19.99 1.04 21.87
N THR A 81 20.62 0.77 23.02
CA THR A 81 21.41 1.77 23.76
C THR A 81 22.62 2.23 22.93
N ALA A 82 23.34 1.30 22.30
CA ALA A 82 24.47 1.64 21.44
C ALA A 82 24.03 2.45 20.20
N ALA A 83 22.87 2.13 19.63
CA ALA A 83 22.35 2.82 18.46
C ALA A 83 21.87 4.25 18.77
N LEU A 84 21.14 4.45 19.89
CA LEU A 84 20.39 5.69 20.13
C LEU A 84 20.70 6.40 21.46
N GLY A 85 21.35 5.75 22.42
CA GLY A 85 21.60 6.30 23.75
C GLY A 85 22.36 7.62 23.73
N GLY A 86 21.86 8.62 24.46
CA GLY A 86 22.47 9.95 24.58
C GLY A 86 22.33 10.85 23.35
N LYS A 87 21.75 10.36 22.26
CA LYS A 87 21.54 11.11 21.02
C LYS A 87 20.34 12.04 21.11
N THR A 88 20.36 13.10 20.31
CA THR A 88 19.19 13.99 20.14
C THR A 88 18.21 13.42 19.12
N LEU A 89 17.00 13.98 19.04
CA LEU A 89 16.06 13.67 17.95
C LEU A 89 16.66 14.04 16.58
N HIS A 90 17.41 15.14 16.50
CA HIS A 90 18.15 15.50 15.28
C HIS A 90 19.13 14.40 14.86
N ASP A 91 19.98 13.93 15.78
CA ASP A 91 20.93 12.86 15.50
C ASP A 91 20.22 11.58 15.05
N LEU A 92 19.12 11.22 15.73
CA LEU A 92 18.30 10.06 15.35
C LEU A 92 17.79 10.19 13.93
N ILE A 93 17.19 11.33 13.57
CA ILE A 93 16.65 11.56 12.22
C ILE A 93 17.77 11.39 11.18
N HIS A 94 18.92 12.02 11.38
CA HIS A 94 20.03 11.89 10.44
C HIS A 94 20.52 10.45 10.30
N LEU A 95 20.74 9.75 11.42
CA LEU A 95 21.23 8.37 11.43
C LEU A 95 20.29 7.40 10.71
N VAL A 96 18.98 7.50 10.92
CA VAL A 96 18.03 6.57 10.30
C VAL A 96 17.85 6.87 8.81
N PHE A 97 17.99 8.13 8.38
CA PHE A 97 17.95 8.49 6.96
C PHE A 97 19.26 8.18 6.23
N ASP A 98 20.40 8.10 6.91
CA ASP A 98 21.63 7.54 6.33
C ASP A 98 21.43 6.07 5.94
N LYS A 99 20.69 5.30 6.76
CA LYS A 99 20.27 3.92 6.44
C LYS A 99 19.30 3.82 5.26
N VAL A 100 18.53 4.87 5.00
CA VAL A 100 17.72 4.96 3.78
C VAL A 100 18.60 5.23 2.57
N SER A 101 19.57 6.14 2.69
CA SER A 101 20.54 6.46 1.63
C SER A 101 21.34 5.24 1.18
N SER A 102 21.74 4.39 2.13
CA SER A 102 22.41 3.10 1.86
C SER A 102 21.48 1.97 1.42
N LYS A 103 20.17 2.21 1.31
CA LYS A 103 19.13 1.22 0.95
C LYS A 103 19.08 0.02 1.92
N GLU A 104 19.47 0.20 3.18
CA GLU A 104 19.32 -0.82 4.24
C GLU A 104 17.87 -0.86 4.77
N VAL A 105 17.22 0.29 4.81
CA VAL A 105 15.79 0.42 5.09
C VAL A 105 15.16 1.40 4.10
N LEU A 106 13.84 1.41 4.00
CA LEU A 106 13.09 2.42 3.26
C LEU A 106 11.95 2.96 4.13
N PRO A 107 11.65 4.27 4.04
CA PRO A 107 10.44 4.83 4.64
C PRO A 107 9.19 4.35 3.88
N SER A 108 8.04 4.94 4.16
CA SER A 108 6.89 4.71 3.28
C SER A 108 7.25 5.16 1.85
N MET A 109 6.90 4.36 0.85
CA MET A 109 7.14 4.74 -0.56
C MET A 109 6.44 6.06 -0.90
N ARG A 110 5.36 6.37 -0.17
CA ARG A 110 4.65 7.62 -0.25
C ARG A 110 5.47 8.80 0.28
N SER A 111 6.19 8.61 1.39
CA SER A 111 7.14 9.58 1.92
C SER A 111 8.24 9.89 0.90
N MET A 112 8.82 8.86 0.25
CA MET A 112 9.76 9.09 -0.85
C MET A 112 9.14 9.89 -2.01
N GLN A 113 7.91 9.56 -2.39
CA GLN A 113 7.23 10.20 -3.52
C GLN A 113 6.80 11.65 -3.25
N PHE A 114 6.24 11.95 -2.07
CA PHE A 114 5.60 13.23 -1.76
C PHE A 114 6.30 14.04 -0.66
N GLY A 115 7.41 13.55 -0.10
CA GLY A 115 8.16 14.23 0.96
C GLY A 115 8.41 15.72 0.67
N GLY A 116 8.31 16.53 1.72
CA GLY A 116 8.32 18.00 1.68
C GLY A 116 6.90 18.57 1.71
N GLU A 117 6.73 19.70 1.01
CA GLU A 117 5.51 20.53 1.08
C GLU A 117 4.20 19.79 0.79
N ALA A 118 4.23 18.75 -0.05
CA ALA A 118 3.03 17.98 -0.36
C ALA A 118 2.48 17.24 0.86
N ILE A 119 3.33 16.64 1.67
CA ILE A 119 2.91 16.00 2.91
C ILE A 119 2.59 17.06 3.96
N LEU A 120 3.42 18.11 4.12
CA LEU A 120 3.19 19.15 5.13
C LEU A 120 1.84 19.89 4.96
N LYS A 121 1.33 20.03 3.72
CA LYS A 121 -0.01 20.59 3.46
C LYS A 121 -1.16 19.60 3.63
N ASN A 122 -0.89 18.31 3.44
CA ASN A 122 -1.91 17.26 3.48
C ASN A 122 -1.28 15.98 4.02
N HIS A 123 -1.41 15.81 5.33
CA HIS A 123 -0.82 14.67 6.04
C HIS A 123 -1.36 13.32 5.59
N SER A 124 -2.56 13.23 4.99
CA SER A 124 -3.07 11.98 4.42
C SER A 124 -2.14 11.44 3.31
N ARG A 125 -1.32 12.30 2.69
CA ARG A 125 -0.28 11.90 1.75
C ARG A 125 0.96 11.29 2.41
N MET A 126 1.06 11.19 3.74
CA MET A 126 2.15 10.41 4.36
C MET A 126 1.87 8.91 4.24
N PHE A 127 0.60 8.54 4.26
CA PHE A 127 0.15 7.17 4.40
C PHE A 127 -0.11 6.54 3.02
N ASN A 128 0.25 5.27 2.88
CA ASN A 128 0.11 4.59 1.59
C ASN A 128 -1.35 4.23 1.30
N CYS A 129 -2.04 3.76 2.34
CA CYS A 129 -3.38 3.21 2.26
C CYS A 129 -4.19 3.49 3.54
N SER A 130 -5.49 3.24 3.48
CA SER A 130 -6.42 3.41 4.60
C SER A 130 -7.58 2.40 4.52
N PHE A 131 -8.42 2.39 5.56
CA PHE A 131 -9.66 1.61 5.59
C PHE A 131 -10.78 2.34 6.34
N ALA A 132 -12.02 2.13 5.92
CA ALA A 132 -13.22 2.55 6.64
C ALA A 132 -14.43 1.65 6.36
N ASN A 133 -15.37 1.61 7.29
CA ASN A 133 -16.68 1.00 7.08
C ASN A 133 -17.58 1.99 6.34
N VAL A 134 -18.39 1.49 5.39
CA VAL A 134 -19.36 2.35 4.68
C VAL A 134 -20.66 2.41 5.47
N ASP A 135 -20.69 3.35 6.42
CA ASP A 135 -21.75 3.47 7.44
C ASP A 135 -22.31 4.88 7.63
N ARG A 136 -21.76 5.87 6.91
CA ARG A 136 -22.17 7.28 6.94
C ARG A 136 -22.04 7.90 5.55
N VAL A 137 -22.82 8.94 5.26
CA VAL A 137 -22.80 9.60 3.94
C VAL A 137 -21.46 10.32 3.68
N GLU A 138 -20.80 10.79 4.73
CA GLU A 138 -19.50 11.44 4.70
C GLU A 138 -18.39 10.50 4.18
N PHE A 139 -18.56 9.18 4.33
CA PHE A 139 -17.62 8.20 3.80
C PHE A 139 -17.32 8.45 2.33
N PHE A 140 -18.33 8.75 1.50
CA PHE A 140 -18.15 8.86 0.05
C PHE A 140 -17.19 10.00 -0.35
N ARG A 141 -17.30 11.16 0.29
CA ARG A 141 -16.39 12.29 0.03
C ARG A 141 -14.99 12.06 0.58
N GLU A 142 -14.89 11.43 1.75
CA GLU A 142 -13.62 11.12 2.40
C GLU A 142 -12.86 10.05 1.61
N TYR A 143 -13.57 9.02 1.14
CA TYR A 143 -13.08 8.01 0.20
C TYR A 143 -12.52 8.65 -1.06
N PHE A 144 -13.29 9.54 -1.70
CA PHE A 144 -12.84 10.20 -2.93
C PHE A 144 -11.62 11.10 -2.68
N TYR A 145 -11.60 11.83 -1.57
CA TYR A 145 -10.49 12.70 -1.18
C TYR A 145 -9.20 11.91 -0.96
N LEU A 146 -9.29 10.74 -0.32
CA LEU A 146 -8.15 9.86 -0.08
C LEU A 146 -7.58 9.33 -1.39
N LEU A 147 -8.43 8.88 -2.30
CA LEU A 147 -7.98 8.43 -3.63
C LEU A 147 -7.32 9.56 -4.42
N LEU A 148 -7.89 10.78 -4.40
CA LEU A 148 -7.30 11.97 -5.04
C LEU A 148 -6.00 12.43 -4.36
N SER A 149 -5.83 12.15 -3.08
CA SER A 149 -4.58 12.33 -2.33
C SER A 149 -3.54 11.24 -2.66
N GLY A 150 -3.90 10.25 -3.47
CA GLY A 150 -3.06 9.14 -3.86
C GLY A 150 -3.05 7.99 -2.86
N CYS A 151 -3.87 8.01 -1.82
CA CYS A 151 -3.99 6.94 -0.82
C CYS A 151 -4.83 5.78 -1.39
N GLY A 152 -4.40 4.53 -1.21
CA GLY A 152 -5.23 3.36 -1.51
C GLY A 152 -6.29 3.14 -0.43
N VAL A 153 -7.50 2.72 -0.78
CA VAL A 153 -8.61 2.63 0.20
C VAL A 153 -9.24 1.25 0.19
N GLY A 154 -9.11 0.54 1.31
CA GLY A 154 -10.00 -0.57 1.62
C GLY A 154 -11.31 -0.06 2.22
N PHE A 155 -12.41 -0.76 1.97
CA PHE A 155 -13.69 -0.39 2.55
C PHE A 155 -14.60 -1.59 2.73
N SER A 156 -15.53 -1.50 3.67
CA SER A 156 -16.47 -2.58 3.97
C SER A 156 -17.89 -2.23 3.58
N VAL A 157 -18.45 -3.02 2.68
CA VAL A 157 -19.88 -3.01 2.29
C VAL A 157 -20.64 -4.18 2.92
N GLN A 158 -20.10 -4.78 3.99
CA GLN A 158 -20.83 -5.79 4.76
C GLN A 158 -22.23 -5.27 5.16
N LYS A 159 -23.23 -6.15 5.13
CA LYS A 159 -24.65 -5.79 5.25
C LYS A 159 -24.94 -4.94 6.49
N HIS A 160 -24.32 -5.25 7.64
CA HIS A 160 -24.51 -4.50 8.88
C HIS A 160 -23.90 -3.10 8.87
N HIS A 161 -22.87 -2.85 8.06
CA HIS A 161 -22.35 -1.49 7.85
C HIS A 161 -23.26 -0.68 6.94
N VAL A 162 -23.64 -1.24 5.79
CA VAL A 162 -24.49 -0.55 4.81
C VAL A 162 -25.88 -0.25 5.39
N ALA A 163 -26.39 -1.10 6.29
CA ALA A 163 -27.65 -0.88 7.00
C ALA A 163 -27.66 0.39 7.88
N LEU A 164 -26.50 0.94 8.23
CA LEU A 164 -26.38 2.20 8.99
C LEU A 164 -26.53 3.45 8.11
N LEU A 165 -26.43 3.31 6.79
CA LEU A 165 -26.68 4.44 5.89
C LEU A 165 -28.16 4.85 5.93
N PRO A 166 -28.47 6.16 5.97
CA PRO A 166 -29.85 6.60 5.93
C PRO A 166 -30.48 6.24 4.57
N PRO A 167 -31.70 5.67 4.57
CA PRO A 167 -32.38 5.35 3.32
C PRO A 167 -32.64 6.61 2.50
N LEU A 168 -32.64 6.48 1.17
CA LEU A 168 -32.93 7.59 0.28
C LEU A 168 -34.43 7.91 0.33
N PRO A 169 -34.83 9.19 0.48
CA PRO A 169 -36.23 9.55 0.42
C PRO A 169 -36.79 9.27 -0.98
N ALA A 170 -38.10 9.00 -1.04
CA ALA A 170 -38.82 8.96 -2.30
C ALA A 170 -38.85 10.37 -2.89
N ARG A 171 -38.44 10.51 -4.16
CA ARG A 171 -38.43 11.78 -4.88
C ARG A 171 -39.56 11.82 -5.90
N GLY A 172 -40.08 13.02 -6.13
CA GLY A 172 -40.99 13.29 -7.25
C GLY A 172 -40.27 13.23 -8.59
N ASN A 173 -41.01 13.50 -9.66
CA ASN A 173 -40.44 13.61 -11.01
C ASN A 173 -39.34 14.69 -11.02
N GLU A 174 -38.21 14.43 -11.69
CA GLU A 174 -37.06 15.34 -11.69
C GLU A 174 -37.40 16.76 -12.18
N TYR A 175 -38.37 16.88 -13.09
CA TYR A 175 -38.83 18.17 -13.62
C TYR A 175 -39.57 19.04 -12.59
N ASP A 176 -40.07 18.42 -11.52
CA ASP A 176 -40.81 19.11 -10.46
C ASP A 176 -39.93 19.49 -9.27
N LEU A 177 -38.66 19.10 -9.27
CA LEU A 177 -37.75 19.33 -8.14
C LEU A 177 -37.08 20.70 -8.22
N PRO A 178 -36.86 21.39 -7.07
CA PRO A 178 -36.04 22.57 -7.04
C PRO A 178 -34.63 22.28 -7.55
N VAL A 179 -34.13 23.14 -8.43
CA VAL A 179 -32.79 23.03 -8.99
C VAL A 179 -31.77 23.68 -8.06
N TRP A 180 -30.70 22.94 -7.74
CA TRP A 180 -29.55 23.42 -7.01
C TRP A 180 -28.34 23.49 -7.95
N HIS A 181 -27.96 24.70 -8.35
CA HIS A 181 -26.70 24.90 -9.08
C HIS A 181 -25.52 24.86 -8.11
N TYR A 182 -24.58 23.95 -8.35
CA TYR A 182 -23.42 23.71 -7.49
C TYR A 182 -22.13 23.98 -8.26
N HIS A 183 -21.35 24.94 -7.78
CA HIS A 183 -20.08 25.31 -8.38
C HIS A 183 -18.92 24.49 -7.76
N ILE A 184 -18.22 23.71 -8.58
CA ILE A 184 -17.17 22.80 -8.11
C ILE A 184 -15.84 23.54 -7.99
N GLY A 185 -15.23 23.48 -6.80
CA GLY A 185 -13.87 24.00 -6.57
C GLY A 185 -12.80 23.26 -7.38
N ASP A 186 -11.80 23.99 -7.91
CA ASP A 186 -10.62 23.42 -8.60
C ASP A 186 -9.58 22.86 -7.61
N THR A 187 -10.04 22.03 -6.67
CA THR A 187 -9.23 21.34 -5.66
C THR A 187 -9.71 19.90 -5.48
N ILE A 188 -8.92 19.08 -4.77
CA ILE A 188 -9.33 17.70 -4.50
C ILE A 188 -10.53 17.66 -3.53
N GLU A 189 -10.61 18.61 -2.61
CA GLU A 189 -11.73 18.84 -1.70
C GLU A 189 -12.98 19.23 -2.48
N GLY A 190 -12.88 20.16 -3.45
CA GLY A 190 -14.02 20.55 -4.28
C GLY A 190 -14.61 19.39 -5.10
N TRP A 191 -13.75 18.50 -5.61
CA TRP A 191 -14.20 17.28 -6.30
C TRP A 191 -14.94 16.33 -5.35
N SER A 192 -14.42 16.15 -4.14
CA SER A 192 -15.03 15.32 -3.10
C SER A 192 -16.32 15.91 -2.55
N ASP A 193 -16.39 17.22 -2.37
CA ASP A 193 -17.58 17.94 -1.91
C ASP A 193 -18.68 17.91 -2.96
N ALA A 194 -18.35 17.88 -4.26
CA ALA A 194 -19.34 17.67 -5.33
C ALA A 194 -20.04 16.32 -5.21
N LEU A 195 -19.30 15.24 -4.90
CA LEU A 195 -19.88 13.93 -4.64
C LEU A 195 -20.77 13.96 -3.39
N HIS A 196 -20.34 14.63 -2.32
CA HIS A 196 -21.19 14.80 -1.14
C HIS A 196 -22.48 15.57 -1.45
N ALA A 197 -22.36 16.68 -2.18
CA ALA A 197 -23.49 17.51 -2.58
C ALA A 197 -24.51 16.73 -3.42
N LEU A 198 -24.05 15.78 -4.25
CA LEU A 198 -24.93 14.86 -4.97
C LEU A 198 -25.76 14.00 -4.00
N PHE A 199 -25.16 13.40 -2.97
CA PHE A 199 -25.93 12.67 -1.95
C PHE A 199 -26.91 13.58 -1.21
N ILE A 200 -26.45 14.76 -0.76
CA ILE A 200 -27.29 15.72 -0.04
C ILE A 200 -28.47 16.19 -0.88
N SER A 201 -28.30 16.39 -2.20
CA SER A 201 -29.41 16.78 -3.07
C SER A 201 -30.53 15.73 -3.10
N PHE A 202 -30.20 14.44 -2.99
CA PHE A 202 -31.21 13.39 -2.87
C PHE A 202 -31.96 13.46 -1.53
N TYR A 203 -31.24 13.63 -0.42
CA TYR A 203 -31.85 13.75 0.91
C TYR A 203 -32.75 15.00 1.04
N GLU A 204 -32.38 16.09 0.36
CA GLU A 204 -33.15 17.34 0.34
C GLU A 204 -34.19 17.43 -0.80
N SER A 205 -34.38 16.35 -1.58
CA SER A 205 -35.30 16.32 -2.74
C SER A 205 -35.06 17.44 -3.77
N LYS A 206 -33.79 17.68 -4.12
CA LYS A 206 -33.35 18.68 -5.13
C LYS A 206 -32.73 18.01 -6.34
N LYS A 207 -32.89 18.61 -7.53
CA LYS A 207 -32.08 18.27 -8.71
C LYS A 207 -30.81 19.10 -8.68
N ILE A 208 -29.64 18.47 -8.59
CA ILE A 208 -28.36 19.17 -8.60
C ILE A 208 -27.84 19.34 -10.04
N GLU A 209 -27.28 20.52 -10.33
CA GLU A 209 -26.59 20.82 -11.57
C GLU A 209 -25.18 21.32 -11.27
N PHE A 210 -24.18 20.65 -11.82
CA PHE A 210 -22.78 20.97 -11.54
C PHE A 210 -22.19 21.93 -12.57
N ASP A 211 -21.57 23.01 -12.08
CA ASP A 211 -20.69 23.87 -12.87
C ASP A 211 -19.22 23.42 -12.73
N TYR A 212 -18.63 23.04 -13.86
CA TYR A 212 -17.25 22.57 -14.00
C TYR A 212 -16.30 23.66 -14.56
N SER A 213 -16.80 24.88 -14.81
CA SER A 213 -16.13 25.91 -15.61
C SER A 213 -14.75 26.31 -15.10
N ILE A 214 -14.53 26.28 -13.78
CA ILE A 214 -13.25 26.66 -13.17
C ILE A 214 -12.26 25.52 -13.00
N ILE A 215 -12.66 24.26 -13.27
CA ILE A 215 -11.76 23.12 -13.13
C ILE A 215 -10.68 23.20 -14.22
N ARG A 216 -9.42 23.15 -13.80
CA ARG A 216 -8.28 23.29 -14.71
C ARG A 216 -8.31 22.27 -15.85
N GLY A 217 -7.85 22.71 -17.02
CA GLY A 217 -7.79 21.88 -18.22
C GLY A 217 -6.86 20.67 -18.09
N ARG A 218 -7.09 19.66 -18.94
CA ARG A 218 -6.26 18.46 -19.02
C ARG A 218 -4.82 18.83 -19.39
N GLY A 219 -3.84 18.22 -18.72
CA GLY A 219 -2.42 18.40 -19.03
C GLY A 219 -1.72 19.50 -18.22
N ILE A 220 -2.46 20.32 -17.46
CA ILE A 220 -1.88 21.36 -16.59
C ILE A 220 -1.10 20.71 -15.45
N ALA A 221 0.14 21.15 -15.22
CA ALA A 221 1.02 20.60 -14.19
C ALA A 221 0.49 20.83 -12.77
N LEU A 222 0.59 19.81 -11.92
CA LEU A 222 0.20 19.85 -10.51
C LEU A 222 1.41 20.21 -9.64
N LYS A 223 1.53 21.49 -9.26
CA LYS A 223 2.71 22.04 -8.57
C LYS A 223 3.13 21.31 -7.30
N THR A 224 2.16 20.90 -6.47
CA THR A 224 2.45 20.33 -5.15
C THR A 224 2.71 18.83 -5.21
N SER A 225 1.82 18.05 -5.85
CA SER A 225 1.91 16.58 -5.94
C SER A 225 2.82 16.05 -7.06
N GLY A 226 3.13 16.86 -8.08
CA GLY A 226 3.68 16.37 -9.35
C GLY A 226 2.62 15.77 -10.27
N GLY A 227 2.95 15.60 -11.54
CA GLY A 227 2.05 15.08 -12.59
C GLY A 227 1.19 16.15 -13.28
N LYS A 228 0.19 15.72 -14.06
CA LYS A 228 -0.63 16.59 -14.94
C LYS A 228 -2.12 16.34 -14.72
N ALA A 229 -2.93 17.39 -14.68
CA ALA A 229 -4.36 17.32 -14.36
C ALA A 229 -5.20 16.52 -15.39
N PRO A 230 -6.27 15.81 -14.95
CA PRO A 230 -7.21 15.09 -15.83
C PRO A 230 -8.10 15.96 -16.71
N GLY A 231 -8.41 17.19 -16.29
CA GLY A 231 -9.62 17.90 -16.71
C GLY A 231 -10.88 17.38 -16.00
N HIS A 232 -12.03 18.01 -16.22
CA HIS A 232 -13.27 17.73 -15.47
C HIS A 232 -14.06 16.49 -15.95
N LEU A 233 -13.85 16.03 -17.19
CA LEU A 233 -14.68 14.98 -17.80
C LEU A 233 -14.74 13.66 -16.98
N PRO A 234 -13.65 13.18 -16.35
CA PRO A 234 -13.71 11.98 -15.51
C PRO A 234 -14.63 12.16 -14.29
N LEU A 235 -14.57 13.31 -13.62
CA LEU A 235 -15.45 13.65 -12.51
C LEU A 235 -16.92 13.67 -12.96
N LYS A 236 -17.21 14.37 -14.06
CA LYS A 236 -18.57 14.48 -14.62
C LYS A 236 -19.17 13.10 -14.90
N ARG A 237 -18.40 12.20 -15.52
CA ARG A 237 -18.86 10.83 -15.81
C ARG A 237 -19.18 10.05 -14.54
N ALA A 238 -18.31 10.14 -13.53
CA ALA A 238 -18.56 9.45 -12.26
C ALA A 238 -19.80 9.99 -11.54
N LEU A 239 -19.96 11.32 -11.44
CA LEU A 239 -21.13 11.93 -10.81
C LEU A 239 -22.44 11.52 -11.50
N ASN A 240 -22.47 11.50 -12.84
CA ASN A 240 -23.65 11.05 -13.59
C ASN A 240 -24.00 9.58 -13.30
N GLN A 241 -23.00 8.68 -13.29
CA GLN A 241 -23.22 7.26 -13.01
C GLN A 241 -23.68 7.01 -11.56
N VAL A 242 -23.15 7.79 -10.61
CA VAL A 242 -23.62 7.76 -9.22
C VAL A 242 -25.06 8.27 -9.13
N GLU A 243 -25.40 9.36 -9.82
CA GLU A 243 -26.77 9.89 -9.86
C GLU A 243 -27.78 8.85 -10.40
N GLU A 244 -27.41 8.09 -11.44
CA GLU A 244 -28.24 7.00 -11.98
C GLU A 244 -28.56 5.94 -10.91
N ILE A 245 -27.57 5.51 -10.13
CA ILE A 245 -27.77 4.56 -9.02
C ILE A 245 -28.69 5.16 -7.96
N LEU A 246 -28.45 6.40 -7.55
CA LEU A 246 -29.25 7.07 -6.52
C LEU A 246 -30.71 7.26 -6.97
N ASN A 247 -30.96 7.54 -8.25
CA ASN A 247 -32.30 7.62 -8.83
C ASN A 247 -33.02 6.27 -8.76
N GLN A 248 -32.36 5.18 -9.13
CA GLN A 248 -32.91 3.82 -9.04
C GLN A 248 -33.15 3.35 -7.60
N ALA A 249 -32.44 3.92 -6.65
CA ALA A 249 -32.58 3.63 -5.22
C ALA A 249 -33.50 4.61 -4.48
N SER A 250 -34.13 5.58 -5.17
CA SER A 250 -35.05 6.52 -4.53
C SER A 250 -36.20 5.79 -3.83
N GLY A 251 -36.47 6.18 -2.57
CA GLY A 251 -37.49 5.56 -1.73
C GLY A 251 -37.05 4.29 -0.99
N ARG A 252 -35.79 3.89 -1.08
CA ARG A 252 -35.25 2.72 -0.35
C ARG A 252 -33.82 2.93 0.13
N ALA A 253 -33.35 2.00 0.96
CA ALA A 253 -31.93 1.90 1.30
C ALA A 253 -31.10 1.43 0.10
N LEU A 254 -29.84 1.87 0.05
CA LEU A 254 -28.84 1.37 -0.90
C LEU A 254 -28.46 -0.08 -0.54
N ARG A 255 -28.22 -0.89 -1.56
CA ARG A 255 -27.72 -2.25 -1.40
C ARG A 255 -26.18 -2.28 -1.40
N PRO A 256 -25.54 -3.29 -0.80
CA PRO A 256 -24.08 -3.46 -0.84
C PRO A 256 -23.46 -3.32 -2.24
N ILE A 257 -24.06 -3.95 -3.25
CA ILE A 257 -23.56 -3.87 -4.64
C ILE A 257 -23.61 -2.45 -5.22
N GLU A 258 -24.61 -1.65 -4.83
CA GLU A 258 -24.79 -0.27 -5.30
C GLU A 258 -23.78 0.65 -4.65
N VAL A 259 -23.55 0.47 -3.34
CA VAL A 259 -22.49 1.16 -2.61
C VAL A 259 -21.11 0.82 -3.20
N TYR A 260 -20.89 -0.46 -3.52
CA TYR A 260 -19.68 -0.91 -4.20
C TYR A 260 -19.51 -0.22 -5.56
N ASP A 261 -20.52 -0.25 -6.44
CA ASP A 261 -20.44 0.36 -7.77
C ASP A 261 -20.23 1.88 -7.71
N ILE A 262 -20.88 2.59 -6.77
CA ILE A 262 -20.61 4.02 -6.52
C ILE A 262 -19.12 4.26 -6.25
N ASN A 263 -18.54 3.50 -5.33
CA ASN A 263 -17.12 3.61 -5.00
C ASN A 263 -16.23 3.30 -6.21
N MET A 264 -16.62 2.34 -7.06
CA MET A 264 -15.88 1.99 -8.27
C MET A 264 -15.90 3.09 -9.33
N PHE A 265 -17.05 3.74 -9.56
CA PHE A 265 -17.13 4.88 -10.49
C PHE A 265 -16.26 6.05 -10.02
N VAL A 266 -16.30 6.34 -8.73
CA VAL A 266 -15.45 7.36 -8.09
C VAL A 266 -13.97 7.00 -8.22
N ALA A 267 -13.60 5.74 -7.97
CA ALA A 267 -12.22 5.29 -8.12
C ALA A 267 -11.71 5.41 -9.57
N LYS A 268 -12.54 5.13 -10.57
CA LYS A 268 -12.22 5.31 -11.99
C LYS A 268 -12.01 6.77 -12.38
N ALA A 269 -12.68 7.72 -11.73
CA ALA A 269 -12.51 9.16 -12.00
C ALA A 269 -11.07 9.64 -11.75
N VAL A 270 -10.42 9.08 -10.73
CA VAL A 270 -9.03 9.42 -10.35
C VAL A 270 -8.01 8.92 -11.39
N LEU A 271 -8.25 7.74 -11.99
CA LEU A 271 -7.32 7.08 -12.92
C LEU A 271 -7.00 7.89 -14.18
N ALA A 272 -7.93 8.73 -14.63
CA ALA A 272 -7.77 9.50 -15.85
C ALA A 272 -6.72 10.63 -15.73
N GLY A 273 -6.35 11.01 -14.49
CA GLY A 273 -5.72 12.29 -14.17
C GLY A 273 -4.24 12.34 -13.92
N GLY A 274 -3.46 11.36 -14.39
CA GLY A 274 -2.00 11.40 -14.19
C GLY A 274 -1.56 11.07 -12.76
N ILE A 275 -2.52 10.84 -11.87
CA ILE A 275 -2.36 10.30 -10.51
C ILE A 275 -2.37 8.77 -10.62
N ARG A 276 -1.58 8.09 -9.78
CA ARG A 276 -1.44 6.62 -9.72
C ARG A 276 -2.80 5.93 -9.74
N ARG A 277 -2.86 4.69 -10.28
CA ARG A 277 -4.06 3.86 -10.21
C ARG A 277 -4.60 3.77 -8.77
N SER A 278 -5.86 4.13 -8.55
CA SER A 278 -6.61 3.89 -7.32
C SER A 278 -6.49 2.42 -6.95
N ALA A 279 -5.88 2.12 -5.80
CA ALA A 279 -5.80 0.77 -5.27
C ALA A 279 -6.92 0.61 -4.23
N THR A 280 -7.84 -0.33 -4.45
CA THR A 280 -8.96 -0.54 -3.54
C THR A 280 -9.20 -2.01 -3.26
N ILE A 281 -9.72 -2.31 -2.07
CA ILE A 281 -10.26 -3.62 -1.71
C ILE A 281 -11.66 -3.44 -1.12
N CYS A 282 -12.61 -4.25 -1.56
CA CYS A 282 -13.97 -4.26 -1.03
C CYS A 282 -14.17 -5.50 -0.16
N LEU A 283 -14.48 -5.28 1.13
CA LEU A 283 -14.87 -6.34 2.06
C LEU A 283 -16.40 -6.45 2.12
N PHE A 284 -16.93 -7.65 1.96
CA PHE A 284 -18.38 -7.89 1.94
C PHE A 284 -18.79 -9.09 2.81
N SER A 285 -20.09 -9.21 3.10
CA SER A 285 -20.61 -10.28 3.96
C SER A 285 -20.55 -11.63 3.23
N PRO A 286 -20.20 -12.74 3.91
CA PRO A 286 -19.97 -14.02 3.25
C PRO A 286 -21.25 -14.66 2.69
N ASP A 287 -22.42 -14.20 3.14
CA ASP A 287 -23.76 -14.61 2.69
C ASP A 287 -24.35 -13.65 1.64
N ASP A 288 -23.55 -12.74 1.07
CA ASP A 288 -23.96 -11.83 0.00
C ASP A 288 -23.60 -12.41 -1.38
N GLU A 289 -24.54 -13.19 -1.94
CA GLU A 289 -24.39 -13.81 -3.26
C GLU A 289 -24.29 -12.79 -4.41
N GLU A 290 -24.88 -11.59 -4.26
CA GLU A 290 -24.79 -10.53 -5.27
C GLU A 290 -23.36 -9.97 -5.33
N MET A 291 -22.74 -9.74 -4.18
CA MET A 291 -21.34 -9.34 -4.08
C MET A 291 -20.38 -10.47 -4.48
N MET A 292 -20.66 -11.71 -4.09
CA MET A 292 -19.84 -12.88 -4.46
C MET A 292 -19.73 -13.05 -5.98
N ASN A 293 -20.80 -12.73 -6.70
CA ASN A 293 -20.88 -12.84 -8.16
C ASN A 293 -20.65 -11.50 -8.88
N ALA A 294 -20.19 -10.45 -8.19
CA ALA A 294 -20.03 -9.12 -8.78
C ALA A 294 -19.06 -9.09 -9.97
N LYS A 295 -18.10 -10.03 -10.01
CA LYS A 295 -17.06 -10.15 -11.04
C LYS A 295 -17.02 -11.54 -11.68
N THR A 296 -18.19 -12.13 -11.91
CA THR A 296 -18.34 -13.37 -12.68
C THR A 296 -19.05 -13.12 -14.03
N GLY A 297 -18.93 -14.04 -14.98
CA GLY A 297 -19.51 -13.90 -16.33
C GLY A 297 -18.91 -12.74 -17.12
N ASN A 298 -19.73 -12.03 -17.91
CA ASN A 298 -19.30 -10.93 -18.78
C ASN A 298 -19.26 -9.57 -18.06
N TRP A 299 -18.73 -9.53 -16.83
CA TRP A 299 -18.69 -8.31 -16.03
C TRP A 299 -17.72 -7.27 -16.58
N PHE A 300 -16.65 -7.67 -17.28
CA PHE A 300 -15.67 -6.74 -17.85
C PHE A 300 -16.31 -5.79 -18.88
N GLU A 301 -17.28 -6.26 -19.67
CA GLU A 301 -17.99 -5.42 -20.64
C GLU A 301 -19.18 -4.69 -20.00
N LYS A 302 -19.93 -5.36 -19.13
CA LYS A 302 -21.15 -4.79 -18.52
C LYS A 302 -20.88 -3.83 -17.37
N TYR A 303 -19.86 -4.11 -16.58
CA TYR A 303 -19.49 -3.42 -15.34
C TYR A 303 -17.97 -3.15 -15.26
N PRO A 304 -17.36 -2.51 -16.28
CA PRO A 304 -15.92 -2.28 -16.36
C PRO A 304 -15.34 -1.47 -15.19
N GLN A 305 -16.18 -0.71 -14.48
CA GLN A 305 -15.79 0.01 -13.27
C GLN A 305 -15.30 -0.93 -12.17
N ARG A 306 -15.86 -2.15 -12.06
CA ARG A 306 -15.54 -3.14 -11.03
C ARG A 306 -14.10 -3.65 -11.08
N SER A 307 -13.38 -3.35 -12.16
CA SER A 307 -11.94 -3.61 -12.26
C SER A 307 -11.09 -2.71 -11.34
N ALA A 308 -11.70 -1.72 -10.66
CA ALA A 308 -11.00 -0.83 -9.75
C ALA A 308 -10.80 -1.41 -8.33
N SER A 309 -11.32 -2.61 -8.05
CA SER A 309 -11.16 -3.29 -6.76
C SER A 309 -10.92 -4.79 -6.90
N ASN A 310 -10.24 -5.33 -5.90
CA ASN A 310 -10.31 -6.74 -5.55
C ASN A 310 -11.37 -6.90 -4.45
N ASN A 311 -12.18 -7.96 -4.51
CA ASN A 311 -13.27 -8.17 -3.56
C ASN A 311 -12.96 -9.38 -2.68
N SER A 312 -13.23 -9.29 -1.38
CA SER A 312 -13.06 -10.41 -0.44
C SER A 312 -14.22 -10.51 0.54
N ALA A 313 -14.69 -11.74 0.78
CA ALA A 313 -15.70 -12.00 1.81
C ALA A 313 -15.05 -12.09 3.19
N VAL A 314 -15.67 -11.49 4.20
CA VAL A 314 -15.19 -11.54 5.59
C VAL A 314 -15.69 -12.82 6.27
N LEU A 315 -14.78 -13.62 6.81
CA LEU A 315 -15.06 -14.85 7.55
C LEU A 315 -14.61 -14.67 9.00
N ALA A 316 -15.55 -14.71 9.94
CA ALA A 316 -15.19 -14.70 11.36
C ALA A 316 -14.44 -16.00 11.73
N ARG A 317 -13.29 -15.90 12.40
CA ARG A 317 -12.47 -17.10 12.76
C ARG A 317 -13.16 -18.04 13.73
N ALA A 318 -13.91 -17.46 14.67
CA ALA A 318 -14.61 -18.16 15.73
C ALA A 318 -15.88 -18.89 15.23
N GLU A 319 -16.36 -18.58 14.03
CA GLU A 319 -17.57 -19.16 13.47
C GLU A 319 -17.26 -20.34 12.54
N ASN A 320 -18.22 -21.26 12.40
CA ASN A 320 -18.10 -22.38 11.47
C ASN A 320 -18.39 -21.96 10.02
N ASN A 321 -17.43 -21.25 9.43
CA ASN A 321 -17.50 -20.71 8.06
C ASN A 321 -16.90 -21.66 6.99
N HIS A 322 -16.76 -22.95 7.27
CA HIS A 322 -16.02 -23.89 6.41
C HIS A 322 -16.62 -23.99 5.00
N GLU A 323 -17.94 -24.05 4.90
CA GLU A 323 -18.64 -24.14 3.61
C GLU A 323 -18.47 -22.85 2.78
N ASN A 324 -18.57 -21.69 3.42
CA ASN A 324 -18.33 -20.40 2.77
C ASN A 324 -16.87 -20.30 2.31
N PHE A 325 -15.92 -20.71 3.15
CA PHE A 325 -14.50 -20.78 2.77
C PHE A 325 -14.28 -21.67 1.53
N LYS A 326 -14.82 -22.89 1.50
CA LYS A 326 -14.68 -23.79 0.34
C LYS A 326 -15.26 -23.19 -0.94
N LYS A 327 -16.43 -22.53 -0.85
CA LYS A 327 -17.04 -21.83 -2.00
C LYS A 327 -16.12 -20.72 -2.52
N LEU A 328 -15.61 -19.86 -1.63
CA LEU A 328 -14.72 -18.76 -1.98
C LEU A 328 -13.39 -19.26 -2.55
N PHE A 329 -12.80 -20.29 -1.93
CA PHE A 329 -11.58 -20.92 -2.40
C PHE A 329 -11.74 -21.49 -3.81
N LYS A 330 -12.87 -22.15 -4.08
CA LYS A 330 -13.21 -22.63 -5.42
C LYS A 330 -13.37 -21.48 -6.41
N ALA A 331 -14.08 -20.41 -6.05
CA ALA A 331 -14.26 -19.23 -6.91
C ALA A 331 -12.91 -18.56 -7.22
N GLN A 332 -12.03 -18.41 -6.22
CA GLN A 332 -10.70 -17.87 -6.40
C GLN A 332 -9.83 -18.75 -7.33
N LYS A 333 -9.94 -20.08 -7.23
CA LYS A 333 -9.28 -21.00 -8.16
C LYS A 333 -9.80 -20.85 -9.61
N GLU A 334 -11.10 -20.71 -9.79
CA GLU A 334 -11.74 -20.67 -11.12
C GLU A 334 -11.64 -19.30 -11.79
N PHE A 335 -11.77 -18.21 -11.03
CA PHE A 335 -11.92 -16.86 -11.54
C PHE A 335 -10.87 -15.87 -11.01
N GLY A 336 -10.05 -16.25 -10.03
CA GLY A 336 -9.11 -15.38 -9.33
C GLY A 336 -9.72 -14.56 -8.20
N GLU A 337 -11.06 -14.53 -8.07
CA GLU A 337 -11.81 -13.74 -7.10
C GLU A 337 -13.26 -14.27 -6.92
N PRO A 338 -13.99 -13.86 -5.86
CA PRO A 338 -13.53 -13.09 -4.70
C PRO A 338 -12.57 -13.87 -3.81
N GLY A 339 -11.75 -13.13 -3.05
CA GLY A 339 -10.92 -13.71 -2.00
C GLY A 339 -11.71 -13.96 -0.71
N PHE A 340 -11.01 -14.46 0.31
CA PHE A 340 -11.50 -14.57 1.68
C PHE A 340 -10.62 -13.73 2.61
N PHE A 341 -11.23 -13.22 3.68
CA PHE A 341 -10.59 -12.42 4.70
C PHE A 341 -11.03 -12.91 6.08
N PHE A 342 -10.15 -13.57 6.81
CA PHE A 342 -10.41 -13.99 8.17
C PHE A 342 -10.24 -12.84 9.15
N CYS A 343 -11.26 -12.61 9.99
CA CYS A 343 -11.27 -11.49 10.92
C CYS A 343 -11.80 -11.90 12.29
N ASP A 344 -11.33 -11.22 13.34
CA ASP A 344 -11.72 -11.43 14.74
C ASP A 344 -12.58 -10.28 15.29
N HIS A 345 -12.90 -9.29 14.45
CA HIS A 345 -13.70 -8.13 14.83
C HIS A 345 -14.67 -7.73 13.70
N PRO A 346 -15.97 -7.52 13.98
CA PRO A 346 -16.99 -7.26 12.95
C PRO A 346 -16.76 -5.97 12.16
N ASP A 347 -16.18 -4.95 12.81
CA ASP A 347 -15.86 -3.66 12.21
C ASP A 347 -14.43 -3.56 11.66
N ALA A 348 -13.57 -4.56 11.87
CA ALA A 348 -12.21 -4.52 11.35
C ALA A 348 -12.18 -4.98 9.89
N GLY A 349 -11.20 -4.44 9.16
CA GLY A 349 -10.88 -4.86 7.81
C GLY A 349 -9.43 -4.59 7.51
N CYS A 350 -9.12 -4.32 6.24
CA CYS A 350 -7.73 -4.16 5.82
C CYS A 350 -7.53 -3.12 4.73
N ASN A 351 -6.28 -2.72 4.59
CA ASN A 351 -5.83 -1.94 3.45
C ASN A 351 -5.84 -2.79 2.15
N PRO A 352 -5.69 -2.18 0.95
CA PRO A 352 -5.82 -2.88 -0.33
C PRO A 352 -4.94 -4.11 -0.59
N CYS A 353 -3.78 -4.23 0.06
CA CYS A 353 -2.91 -5.40 -0.07
C CYS A 353 -3.05 -6.40 1.09
N ALA A 354 -4.04 -6.18 1.97
CA ALA A 354 -4.41 -7.02 3.10
C ALA A 354 -3.27 -7.32 4.09
N GLU A 355 -2.22 -6.49 4.16
CA GLU A 355 -1.11 -6.64 5.11
C GLU A 355 -1.37 -5.92 6.45
N ILE A 356 -2.15 -4.83 6.44
CA ILE A 356 -2.48 -4.04 7.64
C ILE A 356 -3.96 -4.23 7.96
N ASN A 357 -4.23 -4.86 9.10
CA ASN A 357 -5.54 -4.86 9.73
C ASN A 357 -5.84 -3.51 10.39
N LEU A 358 -7.05 -3.00 10.15
CA LEU A 358 -7.49 -1.66 10.49
C LEU A 358 -8.89 -1.72 11.13
N LEU A 359 -9.07 -1.02 12.25
CA LEU A 359 -10.30 -0.90 13.02
C LEU A 359 -10.75 0.58 13.06
N PRO A 360 -11.57 1.02 12.09
CA PRO A 360 -11.86 2.42 11.82
C PRO A 360 -13.01 2.97 12.68
N VAL A 361 -13.17 2.45 13.90
CA VAL A 361 -14.23 2.82 14.84
C VAL A 361 -13.67 3.13 16.21
N VAL A 362 -14.34 4.01 16.94
CA VAL A 362 -14.13 4.22 18.38
C VAL A 362 -15.00 3.24 19.14
N ASP A 363 -14.37 2.28 19.79
CA ASP A 363 -14.99 1.21 20.60
C ASP A 363 -14.53 1.26 22.07
N TRP A 364 -13.97 2.38 22.50
CA TRP A 364 -13.53 2.63 23.88
C TRP A 364 -14.26 3.81 24.51
N GLU A 365 -14.19 3.89 25.84
CA GLU A 365 -14.70 5.04 26.59
C GLU A 365 -13.78 6.24 26.42
N LEU A 366 -14.31 7.33 25.87
CA LEU A 366 -13.56 8.56 25.65
C LEU A 366 -13.16 9.21 26.98
N SER A 367 -11.88 9.51 27.14
CA SER A 367 -11.41 10.35 28.24
C SER A 367 -11.92 11.80 28.09
N GLY A 368 -11.97 12.54 29.21
CA GLY A 368 -12.34 13.97 29.17
C GLY A 368 -11.42 14.82 28.28
N GLU A 369 -10.15 14.42 28.12
CA GLU A 369 -9.20 15.05 27.21
C GLU A 369 -9.55 14.78 25.74
N GLU A 370 -9.82 13.52 25.39
CA GLU A 370 -10.22 13.14 24.02
C GLU A 370 -11.55 13.78 23.64
N TYR A 371 -12.51 13.83 24.56
CA TYR A 371 -13.76 14.57 24.39
C TYR A 371 -13.52 16.04 24.04
N SER A 372 -12.67 16.71 24.83
CA SER A 372 -12.33 18.12 24.61
C SER A 372 -11.61 18.34 23.27
N LYS A 373 -10.73 17.41 22.88
CA LYS A 373 -10.04 17.43 21.59
C LYS A 373 -10.99 17.28 20.41
N LEU A 374 -11.92 16.32 20.46
CA LEU A 374 -12.91 16.13 19.40
C LEU A 374 -13.71 17.40 19.14
N LEU A 375 -14.21 18.05 20.21
CA LEU A 375 -14.93 19.31 20.10
C LEU A 375 -14.04 20.43 19.55
N ALA A 376 -12.81 20.55 20.03
CA ALA A 376 -11.85 21.57 19.56
C ALA A 376 -11.48 21.39 18.08
N TRP A 377 -11.45 20.15 17.59
CA TRP A 377 -11.25 19.84 16.17
C TRP A 377 -12.53 19.98 15.33
N GLY A 378 -13.65 20.35 15.94
CA GLY A 378 -14.90 20.68 15.24
C GLY A 378 -15.91 19.55 15.14
N TYR A 379 -15.85 18.53 16.01
CA TYR A 379 -16.89 17.50 16.07
C TYR A 379 -18.21 18.11 16.57
N LYS A 380 -19.31 17.84 15.85
CA LYS A 380 -20.64 18.41 16.13
C LYS A 380 -21.73 17.35 16.34
N GLY A 381 -21.40 16.07 16.22
CA GLY A 381 -22.36 14.99 16.41
C GLY A 381 -22.64 14.72 17.88
N GLU A 382 -23.57 13.82 18.15
CA GLU A 382 -23.77 13.29 19.50
C GLU A 382 -22.56 12.44 19.93
N LEU A 383 -22.14 12.54 21.19
CA LEU A 383 -21.01 11.83 21.77
C LEU A 383 -21.49 10.70 22.70
N PRO A 384 -20.83 9.54 22.74
CA PRO A 384 -21.52 8.31 23.11
C PRO A 384 -21.48 7.97 24.59
N GLY A 385 -22.67 7.83 25.17
CA GLY A 385 -23.00 6.67 25.99
C GLY A 385 -23.61 5.51 25.19
N ILE A 386 -23.89 5.70 23.88
CA ILE A 386 -24.60 4.72 23.03
C ILE A 386 -24.27 4.76 21.51
N ASN A 387 -23.42 5.66 21.00
CA ASN A 387 -23.18 5.83 19.54
C ASN A 387 -21.80 5.33 19.08
N ARG A 388 -21.79 4.48 18.04
CA ARG A 388 -20.57 4.04 17.34
C ARG A 388 -20.01 5.19 16.49
N LEU A 389 -18.85 5.74 16.85
CA LEU A 389 -18.15 6.73 16.02
C LEU A 389 -17.25 6.00 15.02
N SER A 390 -17.37 6.33 13.73
CA SER A 390 -16.53 5.76 12.66
C SER A 390 -15.79 6.85 11.89
N GLY A 391 -14.62 6.49 11.36
CA GLY A 391 -13.74 7.38 10.59
C GLY A 391 -12.96 6.58 9.55
N PHE A 392 -11.76 7.05 9.23
CA PHE A 392 -10.75 6.28 8.52
C PHE A 392 -9.58 5.94 9.45
N GLN A 393 -9.01 4.75 9.29
CA GLN A 393 -7.71 4.42 9.87
C GLN A 393 -6.66 4.27 8.78
N MET A 394 -5.46 4.79 9.04
CA MET A 394 -4.35 4.86 8.09
C MET A 394 -3.34 3.74 8.29
N CYS A 395 -2.75 3.26 7.20
CA CYS A 395 -1.62 2.36 7.24
C CYS A 395 -0.30 3.14 7.19
N ASN A 396 0.70 2.72 7.96
CA ASN A 396 1.97 3.44 8.09
C ASN A 396 3.16 2.48 7.92
N LEU A 397 3.65 2.36 6.70
CA LEU A 397 4.60 1.30 6.33
C LEU A 397 6.05 1.80 6.33
N THR A 398 6.97 0.94 6.75
CA THR A 398 8.41 1.03 6.47
C THR A 398 8.91 -0.33 6.01
N THR A 399 10.12 -0.38 5.44
CA THR A 399 10.68 -1.61 4.89
C THR A 399 12.10 -1.82 5.37
N ILE A 400 12.40 -3.00 5.89
CA ILE A 400 13.76 -3.53 6.08
C ILE A 400 14.18 -4.24 4.80
N ASN A 401 15.39 -3.98 4.32
CA ASN A 401 16.00 -4.72 3.23
C ASN A 401 16.52 -6.07 3.74
N GLY A 402 15.73 -7.13 3.57
CA GLY A 402 16.07 -8.49 3.96
C GLY A 402 17.33 -9.02 3.27
N ARG A 403 17.66 -8.53 2.07
CA ARG A 403 18.92 -8.86 1.40
C ARG A 403 20.14 -8.30 2.13
N ALA A 404 20.03 -7.11 2.72
CA ALA A 404 21.10 -6.47 3.50
C ALA A 404 21.20 -7.02 4.94
N ALA A 405 20.21 -7.79 5.39
CA ALA A 405 20.19 -8.43 6.71
C ALA A 405 21.00 -9.74 6.72
N GLU A 406 22.30 -9.64 6.42
CA GLU A 406 23.22 -10.79 6.33
C GLU A 406 23.61 -11.36 7.71
N THR A 407 23.47 -10.58 8.78
CA THR A 407 23.71 -10.99 10.17
C THR A 407 22.56 -10.56 11.07
N GLU A 408 22.49 -11.17 12.26
CA GLU A 408 21.53 -10.79 13.30
C GLU A 408 21.68 -9.31 13.72
N GLU A 409 22.90 -8.81 13.83
CA GLU A 409 23.16 -7.40 14.17
C GLU A 409 22.71 -6.44 13.06
N ALA A 410 22.94 -6.79 11.79
CA ALA A 410 22.47 -6.00 10.65
C ALA A 410 20.93 -5.95 10.63
N PHE A 411 20.28 -7.08 10.86
CA PHE A 411 18.83 -7.15 10.98
C PHE A 411 18.30 -6.26 12.12
N TYR A 412 18.88 -6.34 13.32
CA TYR A 412 18.45 -5.51 14.46
C TYR A 412 18.71 -4.02 14.27
N SER A 413 19.82 -3.65 13.62
CA SER A 413 20.07 -2.26 13.24
C SER A 413 18.96 -1.74 12.31
N ALA A 414 18.54 -2.56 11.33
CA ALA A 414 17.45 -2.23 10.44
C ALA A 414 16.08 -2.17 11.15
N CYS A 415 15.81 -3.05 12.12
CA CYS A 415 14.62 -2.99 12.98
C CYS A 415 14.51 -1.65 13.70
N ILE A 416 15.61 -1.16 14.29
CA ILE A 416 15.65 0.13 14.99
C ILE A 416 15.38 1.27 13.99
N ALA A 417 16.10 1.31 12.87
CA ALA A 417 15.98 2.38 11.89
C ALA A 417 14.58 2.44 11.25
N ALA A 418 14.06 1.32 10.77
CA ALA A 418 12.74 1.24 10.14
C ALA A 418 11.61 1.58 11.12
N THR A 419 11.74 1.19 12.40
CA THR A 419 10.76 1.51 13.43
C THR A 419 10.80 2.99 13.83
N ALA A 420 11.99 3.56 13.98
CA ALA A 420 12.15 4.98 14.27
C ALA A 420 11.53 5.84 13.16
N ILE A 421 11.82 5.53 11.89
CA ILE A 421 11.19 6.19 10.74
C ILE A 421 9.66 6.05 10.78
N GLY A 422 9.15 4.84 10.99
CA GLY A 422 7.70 4.61 11.08
C GLY A 422 7.05 5.43 12.20
N THR A 423 7.75 5.58 13.33
CA THR A 423 7.27 6.34 14.49
C THR A 423 7.23 7.84 14.18
N LEU A 424 8.22 8.37 13.45
CA LEU A 424 8.19 9.75 12.94
C LEU A 424 7.01 9.97 11.97
N GLN A 425 6.71 9.00 11.11
CA GLN A 425 5.58 9.07 10.16
C GLN A 425 4.22 9.02 10.86
N ALA A 426 4.10 8.35 12.01
CA ALA A 426 2.84 8.23 12.75
C ALA A 426 2.34 9.58 13.31
N ALA A 427 3.20 10.59 13.44
CA ALA A 427 2.83 11.90 13.99
C ALA A 427 2.06 12.80 13.00
N TYR A 428 1.96 12.43 11.72
CA TYR A 428 1.28 13.22 10.69
C TYR A 428 -0.24 12.99 10.74
N THR A 429 -0.92 13.41 11.82
CA THR A 429 -2.36 13.11 12.05
C THR A 429 -3.29 14.29 11.81
N ASP A 430 -2.78 15.48 11.54
CA ASP A 430 -3.61 16.63 11.17
C ASP A 430 -4.31 16.45 9.80
N MET A 431 -5.53 15.93 9.82
CA MET A 431 -6.32 15.55 8.64
C MET A 431 -7.73 16.15 8.70
N PRO A 432 -7.87 17.49 8.65
CA PRO A 432 -9.13 18.17 8.92
C PRO A 432 -10.27 17.75 7.97
N TYR A 433 -9.96 17.45 6.70
CA TYR A 433 -10.97 17.01 5.73
C TYR A 433 -11.60 15.65 6.07
N LEU A 434 -10.86 14.77 6.75
CA LEU A 434 -11.35 13.45 7.17
C LEU A 434 -12.05 13.47 8.54
N GLY A 435 -12.10 14.65 9.15
CA GLY A 435 -12.81 14.91 10.38
C GLY A 435 -12.08 14.46 11.67
N PRO A 436 -12.59 14.93 12.83
CA PRO A 436 -11.99 14.69 14.15
C PRO A 436 -11.89 13.22 14.56
N VAL A 437 -12.88 12.40 14.18
CA VAL A 437 -12.93 10.98 14.55
C VAL A 437 -11.79 10.20 13.89
N THR A 438 -11.54 10.46 12.61
CA THR A 438 -10.37 9.93 11.89
C THR A 438 -9.08 10.31 12.61
N ARG A 439 -8.91 11.59 12.95
CA ARG A 439 -7.71 12.05 13.68
C ARG A 439 -7.55 11.32 15.02
N LEU A 440 -8.62 11.21 15.81
CA LEU A 440 -8.62 10.53 17.10
C LEU A 440 -8.19 9.07 16.98
N ILE A 441 -8.78 8.30 16.06
CA ILE A 441 -8.44 6.88 15.84
C ILE A 441 -6.94 6.72 15.51
N ASN A 442 -6.40 7.57 14.64
CA ASN A 442 -5.01 7.49 14.22
C ASN A 442 -4.03 7.97 15.32
N GLU A 443 -4.39 8.97 16.13
CA GLU A 443 -3.59 9.38 17.30
C GLU A 443 -3.65 8.35 18.44
N HIS A 444 -4.79 7.65 18.61
CA HIS A 444 -4.98 6.63 19.63
C HIS A 444 -4.15 5.38 19.36
N ASP A 445 -4.25 4.84 18.14
CA ASP A 445 -3.62 3.56 17.79
C ASP A 445 -2.21 3.73 17.20
N ALA A 446 -1.89 4.90 16.61
CA ALA A 446 -0.58 5.27 16.07
C ALA A 446 0.11 4.15 15.27
N LEU A 447 -0.67 3.41 14.47
CA LEU A 447 -0.24 2.14 13.84
C LEU A 447 1.07 2.30 13.06
N LEU A 448 1.88 1.24 13.09
CA LEU A 448 3.09 1.05 12.29
C LEU A 448 3.00 -0.31 11.56
N GLY A 449 3.67 -0.41 10.42
CA GLY A 449 3.83 -1.64 9.65
C GLY A 449 5.25 -1.75 9.12
N VAL A 450 6.17 -2.12 10.00
CA VAL A 450 7.56 -2.47 9.70
C VAL A 450 7.56 -3.82 8.97
N SER A 451 7.74 -3.75 7.66
CA SER A 451 7.82 -4.91 6.78
C SER A 451 9.26 -5.32 6.56
N ILE A 452 9.49 -6.59 6.24
CA ILE A 452 10.76 -7.07 5.69
C ILE A 452 10.54 -7.43 4.22
N CYS A 453 11.36 -6.87 3.33
CA CYS A 453 11.37 -7.19 1.90
C CYS A 453 12.55 -8.11 1.62
N GLY A 454 12.32 -9.31 1.11
CA GLY A 454 13.41 -10.26 0.82
C GLY A 454 13.66 -11.23 1.97
N PHE A 455 12.60 -11.73 2.62
CA PHE A 455 12.73 -12.82 3.61
C PHE A 455 13.54 -14.00 3.06
N MET A 456 13.35 -14.30 1.79
CA MET A 456 13.94 -15.43 1.10
C MET A 456 15.40 -15.19 0.69
N ASP A 457 15.96 -13.98 0.84
CA ASP A 457 17.37 -13.69 0.53
C ASP A 457 18.32 -14.25 1.61
N ASN A 458 17.95 -14.17 2.89
CA ASN A 458 18.77 -14.58 4.04
C ASN A 458 17.99 -15.50 5.01
N PRO A 459 17.61 -16.72 4.60
CA PRO A 459 16.66 -17.55 5.33
C PRO A 459 17.14 -17.97 6.73
N ASN A 460 18.45 -18.12 6.95
CA ASN A 460 19.01 -18.48 8.26
C ASN A 460 18.82 -17.39 9.32
N ILE A 461 18.53 -16.15 8.91
CA ILE A 461 18.28 -15.02 9.80
C ILE A 461 16.78 -14.71 9.82
N LEU A 462 16.16 -14.67 8.62
CA LEU A 462 14.79 -14.18 8.44
C LEU A 462 13.72 -15.26 8.55
N PHE A 463 14.08 -16.53 8.77
CA PHE A 463 13.17 -17.61 9.18
C PHE A 463 13.60 -18.30 10.47
N ASP A 464 14.52 -17.69 11.23
CA ASP A 464 14.79 -18.09 12.61
C ASP A 464 13.78 -17.42 13.54
N SER A 465 12.95 -18.23 14.20
CA SER A 465 11.85 -17.75 15.04
C SER A 465 12.31 -16.87 16.20
N ASP A 466 13.47 -17.17 16.80
CA ASP A 466 13.98 -16.44 17.95
C ASP A 466 14.56 -15.09 17.52
N ILE A 467 15.29 -15.06 16.40
CA ILE A 467 15.81 -13.81 15.81
C ILE A 467 14.64 -12.89 15.43
N LEU A 468 13.62 -13.41 14.75
CA LEU A 468 12.43 -12.62 14.39
C LEU A 468 11.70 -12.08 15.63
N ALA A 469 11.46 -12.91 16.65
CA ALA A 469 10.76 -12.50 17.87
C ALA A 469 11.53 -11.45 18.67
N ARG A 470 12.87 -11.58 18.74
CA ARG A 470 13.74 -10.55 19.33
C ARG A 470 13.71 -9.26 18.51
N GLY A 471 13.73 -9.36 17.17
CA GLY A 471 13.58 -8.22 16.27
C GLY A 471 12.25 -7.47 16.48
N ALA A 472 11.14 -8.19 16.61
CA ALA A 472 9.82 -7.61 16.87
C ALA A 472 9.77 -6.91 18.25
N SER A 473 10.34 -7.53 19.28
CA SER A 473 10.47 -6.94 20.61
C SER A 473 11.32 -5.66 20.59
N LEU A 474 12.41 -5.66 19.82
CA LEU A 474 13.24 -4.48 19.60
C LEU A 474 12.51 -3.36 18.85
N CYS A 475 11.62 -3.70 17.90
CA CYS A 475 10.73 -2.72 17.27
C CYS A 475 9.79 -2.09 18.32
N ARG A 476 9.14 -2.88 19.18
CA ARG A 476 8.30 -2.36 20.28
C ARG A 476 9.06 -1.41 21.20
N ALA A 477 10.26 -1.79 21.63
CA ALA A 477 11.09 -0.95 22.47
C ALA A 477 11.50 0.36 21.78
N THR A 478 11.92 0.28 20.51
CA THR A 478 12.29 1.45 19.70
C THR A 478 11.10 2.40 19.52
N ASN A 479 9.92 1.88 19.20
CA ASN A 479 8.72 2.69 19.05
C ASN A 479 8.34 3.39 20.37
N ARG A 480 8.32 2.66 21.51
CA ARG A 480 7.99 3.27 22.80
C ARG A 480 8.98 4.38 23.18
N LEU A 481 10.27 4.18 22.87
CA LEU A 481 11.31 5.19 23.08
C LEU A 481 11.09 6.44 22.22
N VAL A 482 10.93 6.26 20.90
CA VAL A 482 10.81 7.37 19.96
C VAL A 482 9.46 8.08 20.10
N ALA A 483 8.37 7.34 20.35
CA ALA A 483 7.03 7.89 20.60
C ALA A 483 7.04 8.81 21.83
N ARG A 484 7.69 8.38 22.92
CA ARG A 484 7.89 9.22 24.12
C ARG A 484 8.70 10.48 23.81
N LEU A 485 9.74 10.35 22.98
CA LEU A 485 10.59 11.48 22.57
C LEU A 485 9.82 12.53 21.75
N ILE A 486 8.95 12.10 20.84
CA ILE A 486 8.17 13.00 19.97
C ILE A 486 6.78 13.32 20.52
N GLY A 487 6.39 12.76 21.67
CA GLY A 487 5.13 13.06 22.36
C GLY A 487 3.87 12.51 21.68
N ILE A 488 3.94 11.32 21.11
CA ILE A 488 2.77 10.57 20.60
C ILE A 488 2.57 9.28 21.40
N ARG A 489 1.41 8.63 21.23
CA ARG A 489 1.19 7.30 21.80
C ARG A 489 2.06 6.24 21.11
N PRO A 490 2.51 5.20 21.84
CA PRO A 490 3.09 4.02 21.23
C PRO A 490 2.09 3.38 20.26
N ALA A 491 2.61 2.74 19.23
CA ALA A 491 1.80 2.06 18.24
C ALA A 491 1.14 0.82 18.83
N ALA A 492 -0.15 0.65 18.58
CA ALA A 492 -0.90 -0.53 18.97
C ALA A 492 -0.36 -1.81 18.28
N LYS A 493 0.18 -1.67 17.05
CA LYS A 493 0.69 -2.74 16.20
C LYS A 493 1.84 -2.19 15.35
N LEU A 494 2.88 -3.00 15.14
CA LEU A 494 4.15 -2.50 14.57
C LEU A 494 4.66 -3.28 13.37
N THR A 495 4.57 -4.61 13.37
CA THR A 495 5.26 -5.45 12.39
C THR A 495 4.29 -6.11 11.42
N THR A 496 4.72 -6.34 10.18
CA THR A 496 3.90 -6.92 9.11
C THR A 496 4.80 -7.58 8.05
N CYS A 497 4.21 -8.18 7.01
CA CYS A 497 4.88 -8.38 5.74
C CYS A 497 3.96 -7.88 4.61
N LYS A 498 4.43 -6.88 3.87
CA LYS A 498 3.71 -6.33 2.71
C LYS A 498 4.21 -6.94 1.40
N PRO A 499 3.38 -6.95 0.33
CA PRO A 499 3.83 -7.40 -0.98
C PRO A 499 4.62 -6.28 -1.67
N GLU A 500 5.93 -6.50 -1.83
CA GLU A 500 6.90 -5.46 -2.20
C GLU A 500 7.20 -5.40 -3.70
N GLY A 501 6.21 -5.03 -4.52
CA GLY A 501 6.38 -4.99 -5.98
C GLY A 501 7.47 -4.03 -6.47
N THR A 502 7.43 -2.75 -6.07
CA THR A 502 8.39 -1.74 -6.52
C THR A 502 9.62 -1.64 -5.62
N ALA A 503 9.46 -1.80 -4.30
CA ALA A 503 10.58 -1.72 -3.37
C ALA A 503 11.59 -2.86 -3.57
N SER A 504 11.13 -4.09 -3.86
CA SER A 504 12.04 -5.20 -4.16
C SER A 504 12.94 -4.92 -5.36
N LEU A 505 12.45 -4.23 -6.38
CA LEU A 505 13.25 -3.82 -7.54
C LEU A 505 14.26 -2.74 -7.19
N LEU A 506 13.87 -1.77 -6.35
CA LEU A 506 14.78 -0.73 -5.83
C LEU A 506 15.93 -1.36 -5.02
N LEU A 507 15.61 -2.36 -4.19
CA LEU A 507 16.53 -3.05 -3.30
C LEU A 507 17.28 -4.22 -3.95
N ASN A 508 16.87 -4.64 -5.15
CA ASN A 508 17.34 -5.86 -5.82
C ASN A 508 17.22 -7.13 -4.94
N ALA A 509 16.11 -7.23 -4.22
CA ALA A 509 15.78 -8.29 -3.27
C ALA A 509 14.57 -9.13 -3.77
N ALA A 510 14.29 -10.26 -3.11
CA ALA A 510 13.02 -10.94 -3.28
C ALA A 510 11.85 -10.07 -2.76
N SER A 511 10.63 -10.35 -3.22
CA SER A 511 9.48 -9.47 -2.97
C SER A 511 8.71 -9.89 -1.71
N GLY A 512 8.87 -9.16 -0.61
CA GLY A 512 8.22 -9.48 0.67
C GLY A 512 8.67 -10.86 1.14
N ILE A 513 7.71 -11.77 1.36
CA ILE A 513 7.95 -13.17 1.71
C ILE A 513 8.20 -14.11 0.52
N HIS A 514 8.01 -13.65 -0.72
CA HIS A 514 8.02 -14.56 -1.87
C HIS A 514 9.44 -15.00 -2.26
N PRO A 515 9.62 -16.25 -2.74
CA PRO A 515 10.92 -16.72 -3.21
C PRO A 515 11.37 -15.98 -4.47
N HIS A 516 12.68 -16.04 -4.75
CA HIS A 516 13.18 -15.61 -6.05
C HIS A 516 12.62 -16.52 -7.16
N HIS A 517 12.39 -15.93 -8.33
CA HIS A 517 11.87 -16.68 -9.48
C HIS A 517 12.81 -17.83 -9.87
N ALA A 518 14.10 -17.53 -10.01
CA ALA A 518 15.16 -18.50 -10.26
C ALA A 518 16.51 -17.95 -9.75
N ARG A 519 17.58 -18.75 -9.86
CA ARG A 519 18.94 -18.32 -9.50
C ARG A 519 19.43 -17.19 -10.40
N HIS A 520 19.22 -17.34 -11.71
CA HIS A 520 19.53 -16.36 -12.74
C HIS A 520 18.28 -16.16 -13.61
N TYR A 521 17.81 -14.93 -13.75
CA TYR A 521 16.65 -14.62 -14.57
C TYR A 521 16.71 -13.21 -15.14
N PHE A 522 16.02 -12.99 -16.26
CA PHE A 522 15.73 -11.66 -16.76
C PHE A 522 14.60 -11.04 -15.95
N ARG A 523 14.81 -9.83 -15.43
CA ARG A 523 13.74 -8.98 -14.91
C ARG A 523 13.39 -7.92 -15.93
N ARG A 524 12.17 -7.96 -16.46
CA ARG A 524 11.71 -7.02 -17.48
C ARG A 524 10.88 -5.88 -16.90
N VAL A 525 11.12 -4.67 -17.39
CA VAL A 525 10.40 -3.43 -17.02
C VAL A 525 9.92 -2.76 -18.30
N GLN A 526 8.60 -2.56 -18.40
CA GLN A 526 8.03 -1.76 -19.50
C GLN A 526 8.28 -0.28 -19.26
N ALA A 527 8.60 0.45 -20.33
CA ALA A 527 8.85 1.87 -20.29
C ALA A 527 8.32 2.56 -21.55
N ASN A 528 7.64 3.69 -21.38
CA ASN A 528 7.15 4.46 -22.50
C ASN A 528 8.31 5.17 -23.21
N ARG A 529 8.33 5.13 -24.55
CA ARG A 529 9.42 5.73 -25.35
C ARG A 529 9.58 7.24 -25.15
N LYS A 530 8.54 7.93 -24.68
CA LYS A 530 8.54 9.38 -24.43
C LYS A 530 8.99 9.74 -23.03
N GLU A 531 9.17 8.78 -22.12
CA GLU A 531 9.70 9.06 -20.79
C GLU A 531 11.16 9.50 -20.90
N PRO A 532 11.52 10.71 -20.41
CA PRO A 532 12.90 11.19 -20.51
C PRO A 532 13.90 10.25 -19.83
N ILE A 533 13.51 9.65 -18.70
CA ILE A 533 14.36 8.74 -17.92
C ILE A 533 14.70 7.51 -18.74
N TYR A 534 13.70 6.94 -19.41
CA TYR A 534 13.88 5.80 -20.29
C TYR A 534 14.76 6.16 -21.50
N ALA A 535 14.48 7.29 -22.15
CA ALA A 535 15.28 7.75 -23.29
C ALA A 535 16.77 7.93 -22.92
N PHE A 536 17.04 8.52 -21.75
CA PHE A 536 18.40 8.68 -21.25
C PHE A 536 19.05 7.33 -20.93
N PHE A 537 18.34 6.43 -20.23
CA PHE A 537 18.81 5.07 -19.96
C PHE A 537 19.15 4.33 -21.26
N LYS A 538 18.24 4.36 -22.26
CA LYS A 538 18.41 3.70 -23.56
C LYS A 538 19.61 4.25 -24.35
N SER A 539 19.90 5.54 -24.24
CA SER A 539 21.08 6.13 -24.91
C SER A 539 22.40 5.53 -24.41
N ILE A 540 22.43 5.07 -23.15
CA ILE A 540 23.59 4.46 -22.51
C ILE A 540 23.50 2.92 -22.54
N ASN A 541 22.31 2.33 -22.55
CA ASN A 541 22.13 0.88 -22.55
C ASN A 541 21.17 0.41 -23.66
N PRO A 542 21.45 0.71 -24.94
CA PRO A 542 20.56 0.30 -26.04
C PRO A 542 20.46 -1.22 -26.15
N GLN A 543 21.52 -1.95 -25.78
CA GLN A 543 21.57 -3.42 -25.78
C GLN A 543 20.64 -4.09 -24.75
N MET A 544 20.11 -3.32 -23.79
CA MET A 544 19.18 -3.83 -22.77
C MET A 544 17.71 -3.55 -23.13
N ALA A 545 17.45 -2.84 -24.22
CA ALA A 545 16.12 -2.37 -24.60
C ALA A 545 15.63 -3.04 -25.89
N GLU A 546 14.39 -3.53 -25.87
CA GLU A 546 13.70 -4.11 -27.03
C GLU A 546 12.26 -3.57 -27.14
N ALA A 547 11.65 -3.61 -28.33
CA ALA A 547 10.26 -3.15 -28.48
C ALA A 547 9.30 -4.04 -27.67
N SER A 548 8.28 -3.45 -27.05
CA SER A 548 7.23 -4.23 -26.38
C SER A 548 6.46 -5.05 -27.41
N VAL A 549 6.26 -6.34 -27.15
CA VAL A 549 5.39 -7.19 -28.00
C VAL A 549 3.90 -6.89 -27.79
N TYR A 550 3.55 -6.32 -26.64
CA TYR A 550 2.17 -6.00 -26.26
C TYR A 550 1.78 -4.57 -26.69
N SER A 551 2.74 -3.64 -26.69
CA SER A 551 2.53 -2.23 -27.06
C SER A 551 3.65 -1.71 -27.98
N PRO A 552 3.85 -2.31 -29.17
CA PRO A 552 5.04 -2.06 -30.01
C PRO A 552 5.16 -0.64 -30.54
N GLU A 553 4.05 0.11 -30.58
CA GLU A 553 4.02 1.48 -31.09
C GLU A 553 4.49 2.50 -30.04
N THR A 554 4.18 2.27 -28.77
CA THR A 554 4.35 3.26 -27.70
C THR A 554 5.49 2.94 -26.75
N ASP A 555 5.75 1.66 -26.50
CA ASP A 555 6.55 1.22 -25.37
C ASP A 555 7.69 0.28 -25.79
N ASP A 556 8.74 0.31 -24.98
CA ASP A 556 9.85 -0.62 -25.02
C ASP A 556 9.93 -1.37 -23.68
N VAL A 557 10.73 -2.44 -23.68
CA VAL A 557 11.00 -3.29 -22.52
C VAL A 557 12.48 -3.28 -22.24
N ILE A 558 12.85 -2.97 -20.99
CA ILE A 558 14.21 -3.09 -20.49
C ILE A 558 14.37 -4.48 -19.87
N SER A 559 15.42 -5.22 -20.27
CA SER A 559 15.79 -6.50 -19.68
C SER A 559 16.99 -6.34 -18.75
N PHE A 560 16.79 -6.53 -17.45
CA PHE A 560 17.84 -6.52 -16.44
C PHE A 560 18.29 -7.94 -16.08
N PRO A 561 19.61 -8.22 -16.01
CA PRO A 561 20.09 -9.49 -15.48
C PRO A 561 20.02 -9.48 -13.95
N VAL A 562 19.35 -10.48 -13.36
CA VAL A 562 19.22 -10.61 -11.90
C VAL A 562 19.76 -11.95 -11.44
N GLU A 563 20.63 -11.91 -10.44
CA GLU A 563 21.21 -13.07 -9.77
C GLU A 563 20.82 -13.06 -8.28
N ALA A 564 20.11 -14.11 -7.85
CA ALA A 564 19.72 -14.29 -6.46
C ALA A 564 20.91 -14.74 -5.60
N ALA A 565 21.01 -14.28 -4.35
CA ALA A 565 22.10 -14.62 -3.43
C ALA A 565 22.22 -16.14 -3.21
N PRO A 566 23.42 -16.75 -3.12
CA PRO A 566 23.59 -18.22 -3.14
C PRO A 566 22.70 -19.02 -2.17
N GLN A 567 22.47 -18.47 -0.97
CA GLN A 567 21.66 -19.02 0.10
C GLN A 567 20.14 -18.79 -0.07
N ALA A 568 19.75 -17.96 -1.04
CA ALA A 568 18.36 -17.56 -1.22
C ALA A 568 17.48 -18.72 -1.69
N ILE A 569 16.25 -18.77 -1.16
CA ILE A 569 15.23 -19.76 -1.52
C ILE A 569 14.59 -19.37 -2.87
N LEU A 570 14.53 -20.32 -3.79
CA LEU A 570 13.96 -20.17 -5.12
C LEU A 570 12.56 -20.80 -5.20
N ARG A 571 11.76 -20.38 -6.18
CA ARG A 571 10.41 -20.91 -6.43
C ARG A 571 10.40 -22.43 -6.61
N LYS A 572 11.45 -23.01 -7.20
CA LYS A 572 11.57 -24.45 -7.42
C LYS A 572 11.92 -25.25 -6.16
N ASP A 573 12.42 -24.58 -5.12
CA ASP A 573 12.93 -25.24 -3.92
C ASP A 573 11.82 -25.54 -2.89
N ILE A 574 10.65 -24.90 -3.04
CA ILE A 574 9.52 -25.03 -2.12
C ILE A 574 8.22 -25.30 -2.86
N ASN A 575 7.30 -25.96 -2.17
CA ASN A 575 5.94 -26.24 -2.63
C ASN A 575 4.93 -25.29 -1.95
N ALA A 576 3.66 -25.33 -2.34
CA ALA A 576 2.66 -24.37 -1.87
C ALA A 576 2.42 -24.45 -0.35
N VAL A 577 2.36 -25.66 0.21
CA VAL A 577 2.14 -25.88 1.65
C VAL A 577 3.37 -25.45 2.46
N GLN A 578 4.59 -25.76 2.00
CA GLN A 578 5.84 -25.30 2.62
C GLN A 578 5.94 -23.77 2.62
N PHE A 579 5.52 -23.12 1.54
CA PHE A 579 5.43 -21.67 1.50
C PHE A 579 4.48 -21.14 2.58
N LEU A 580 3.28 -21.72 2.71
CA LEU A 580 2.31 -21.34 3.74
C LEU A 580 2.80 -21.61 5.17
N GLN A 581 3.62 -22.64 5.38
CA GLN A 581 4.29 -22.88 6.67
C GLN A 581 5.27 -21.76 7.02
N LEU A 582 6.05 -21.26 6.05
CA LEU A 582 6.93 -20.10 6.25
C LEU A 582 6.12 -18.82 6.53
N VAL A 583 4.99 -18.64 5.85
CA VAL A 583 4.03 -17.54 6.14
C VAL A 583 3.54 -17.63 7.58
N ALA A 584 3.14 -18.81 8.04
CA ALA A 584 2.69 -19.02 9.41
C ALA A 584 3.83 -18.76 10.43
N LEU A 585 5.05 -19.22 10.16
CA LEU A 585 6.22 -18.93 10.99
C LEU A 585 6.41 -17.42 11.15
N VAL A 586 6.40 -16.65 10.05
CA VAL A 586 6.54 -15.20 10.11
C VAL A 586 5.36 -14.55 10.85
N GLN A 587 4.14 -15.06 10.69
CA GLN A 587 2.99 -14.55 11.45
C GLN A 587 3.22 -14.70 12.96
N HIS A 588 3.65 -15.88 13.41
CA HIS A 588 3.85 -16.20 14.84
C HIS A 588 5.12 -15.60 15.45
N SER A 589 6.18 -15.43 14.66
CA SER A 589 7.49 -15.01 15.17
C SER A 589 7.80 -13.54 14.91
N TRP A 590 7.18 -12.90 13.93
CA TRP A 590 7.43 -11.49 13.60
C TRP A 590 6.19 -10.62 13.81
N VAL A 591 5.04 -11.02 13.27
CA VAL A 591 3.84 -10.16 13.21
C VAL A 591 3.11 -10.09 14.55
N ILE A 592 2.74 -11.23 15.13
CA ILE A 592 2.04 -11.30 16.42
C ILE A 592 2.89 -10.68 17.55
N PRO A 593 4.19 -11.00 17.70
CA PRO A 593 5.02 -10.42 18.76
C PRO A 593 5.25 -8.91 18.65
N GLY A 594 5.05 -8.32 17.47
CA GLY A 594 5.09 -6.86 17.28
C GLY A 594 3.76 -6.15 17.55
N GLY A 595 2.72 -6.86 18.00
CA GLY A 595 1.51 -6.27 18.57
C GLY A 595 1.74 -5.80 20.02
N ASP A 596 1.03 -4.75 20.42
CA ASP A 596 0.98 -4.35 21.82
C ASP A 596 -0.18 -5.06 22.54
N PRO A 597 0.08 -5.96 23.51
CA PRO A 597 -0.97 -6.68 24.24
C PRO A 597 -1.84 -5.76 25.10
N GLU A 598 -1.39 -4.53 25.37
CA GLU A 598 -2.18 -3.50 26.08
C GLU A 598 -3.05 -2.66 25.12
N SER A 599 -2.97 -2.89 23.81
CA SER A 599 -3.80 -2.16 22.84
C SER A 599 -5.28 -2.55 22.98
N ARG A 600 -6.19 -1.69 22.50
CA ARG A 600 -7.65 -1.95 22.52
C ARG A 600 -8.08 -3.18 21.70
N SER A 601 -7.21 -3.69 20.85
CA SER A 601 -7.49 -4.84 19.97
C SER A 601 -6.30 -5.82 19.96
N PRO A 602 -6.03 -6.52 21.09
CA PRO A 602 -4.83 -7.34 21.24
C PRO A 602 -4.83 -8.60 20.36
N ASN A 603 -6.00 -9.08 19.96
CA ASN A 603 -6.17 -10.27 19.10
C ASN A 603 -6.27 -9.91 17.61
N LEU A 604 -6.41 -8.62 17.27
CA LEU A 604 -6.30 -8.20 15.88
C LEU A 604 -4.80 -8.10 15.60
N HIS A 605 -4.31 -8.75 14.55
CA HIS A 605 -2.89 -8.67 14.19
C HIS A 605 -2.76 -8.14 12.78
N HIS A 606 -1.62 -7.55 12.39
CA HIS A 606 -1.33 -7.39 10.97
C HIS A 606 -1.18 -8.76 10.30
N ASN A 607 -0.99 -8.79 8.99
CA ASN A 607 -0.93 -10.01 8.21
C ASN A 607 0.42 -10.14 7.50
N VAL A 608 0.76 -11.38 7.15
CA VAL A 608 1.81 -11.67 6.18
C VAL A 608 1.15 -11.75 4.79
N SER A 609 1.08 -10.62 4.10
CA SER A 609 0.46 -10.56 2.77
C SER A 609 1.28 -11.35 1.76
N ASN A 610 0.60 -12.30 1.12
CA ASN A 610 1.24 -13.28 0.26
C ASN A 610 0.32 -13.68 -0.91
N THR A 611 0.96 -14.09 -2.00
CA THR A 611 0.36 -14.78 -3.13
C THR A 611 0.97 -16.18 -3.20
N CYS A 612 0.21 -17.17 -2.78
CA CYS A 612 0.61 -18.57 -2.84
C CYS A 612 0.41 -19.08 -4.28
N THR A 613 1.51 -19.51 -4.89
CA THR A 613 1.48 -20.16 -6.21
C THR A 613 1.22 -21.65 -6.01
N VAL A 614 0.19 -22.18 -6.66
CA VAL A 614 -0.34 -23.53 -6.40
C VAL A 614 -0.24 -24.38 -7.65
N ARG A 615 0.46 -25.52 -7.57
CA ARG A 615 0.51 -26.49 -8.68
C ARG A 615 -0.82 -27.25 -8.77
N GLN A 616 -1.06 -27.86 -9.92
CA GLN A 616 -2.35 -28.48 -10.24
C GLN A 616 -2.77 -29.57 -9.23
N ASP A 617 -1.81 -30.29 -8.66
CA ASP A 617 -1.96 -31.37 -7.69
C ASP A 617 -2.00 -30.91 -6.22
N GLU A 618 -1.70 -29.63 -5.92
CA GLU A 618 -1.58 -29.12 -4.54
C GLU A 618 -2.85 -28.44 -4.00
N TRP A 619 -3.86 -28.19 -4.84
CA TRP A 619 -4.99 -27.34 -4.48
C TRP A 619 -5.80 -27.81 -3.26
N ASN A 620 -5.96 -29.12 -3.08
CA ASN A 620 -6.73 -29.66 -1.96
C ASN A 620 -5.96 -29.47 -0.65
N ASP A 621 -4.68 -29.86 -0.64
CA ASP A 621 -3.79 -29.73 0.52
C ASP A 621 -3.66 -28.26 0.95
N VAL A 622 -3.60 -27.33 -0.01
CA VAL A 622 -3.59 -25.90 0.27
C VAL A 622 -4.88 -25.43 0.94
N ALA A 623 -6.04 -25.88 0.45
CA ALA A 623 -7.34 -25.52 1.03
C ALA A 623 -7.46 -26.01 2.48
N GLU A 624 -7.11 -27.28 2.72
CA GLU A 624 -7.13 -27.90 4.05
C GLU A 624 -6.15 -27.21 4.99
N PHE A 625 -4.90 -26.98 4.54
CA PHE A 625 -3.89 -26.33 5.35
C PHE A 625 -4.30 -24.92 5.79
N ILE A 626 -4.83 -24.09 4.87
CA ILE A 626 -5.29 -22.73 5.19
C ILE A 626 -6.43 -22.77 6.21
N TRP A 627 -7.39 -23.69 6.05
CA TRP A 627 -8.54 -23.79 6.95
C TRP A 627 -8.16 -24.25 8.36
N GLU A 628 -7.33 -25.30 8.45
CA GLU A 628 -6.85 -25.86 9.71
C GLU A 628 -5.95 -24.88 10.47
N ASN A 629 -5.15 -24.11 9.74
CA ASN A 629 -4.21 -23.14 10.30
C ASN A 629 -4.70 -21.69 10.18
N ARG A 630 -6.02 -21.48 10.01
CA ARG A 630 -6.60 -20.17 9.69
C ARG A 630 -6.14 -19.07 10.63
N GLU A 631 -5.95 -19.34 11.92
CA GLU A 631 -5.41 -18.38 12.92
C GLU A 631 -4.10 -17.69 12.49
N SER A 632 -3.34 -18.31 11.58
CA SER A 632 -2.08 -17.77 11.05
C SER A 632 -2.25 -16.90 9.81
N PHE A 633 -3.46 -16.76 9.27
CA PHE A 633 -3.73 -16.09 8.00
C PHE A 633 -4.88 -15.11 8.13
N THR A 634 -4.70 -13.84 7.77
CA THR A 634 -5.83 -12.91 7.61
C THR A 634 -6.38 -12.96 6.19
N GLY A 635 -5.51 -12.86 5.18
CA GLY A 635 -5.91 -12.96 3.77
C GLY A 635 -4.79 -13.61 2.96
N VAL A 636 -5.17 -14.47 2.02
CA VAL A 636 -4.26 -15.21 1.14
C VAL A 636 -4.72 -15.01 -0.30
N SER A 637 -3.82 -14.55 -1.17
CA SER A 637 -4.05 -14.58 -2.61
C SER A 637 -3.57 -15.92 -3.17
N LEU A 638 -4.36 -16.54 -4.04
CA LEU A 638 -3.99 -17.80 -4.69
C LEU A 638 -3.77 -17.57 -6.18
N LEU A 639 -2.75 -18.20 -6.75
CA LEU A 639 -2.42 -18.12 -8.16
C LEU A 639 -2.05 -19.50 -8.70
N GLN A 640 -2.57 -19.88 -9.86
CA GLN A 640 -2.19 -21.12 -10.52
C GLN A 640 -0.73 -21.05 -11.00
N ASP A 641 0.05 -22.09 -10.72
CA ASP A 641 1.42 -22.20 -11.24
C ASP A 641 1.41 -22.26 -12.77
N ALA A 642 2.14 -21.33 -13.40
CA ALA A 642 2.34 -21.25 -14.84
C ALA A 642 3.82 -21.05 -15.18
N GLY A 643 4.24 -21.58 -16.34
CA GLY A 643 5.61 -21.47 -16.86
C GLY A 643 5.90 -20.09 -17.47
N ASP A 644 7.11 -19.60 -17.27
CA ASP A 644 7.55 -18.25 -17.67
C ASP A 644 7.93 -18.11 -19.15
N LYS A 645 8.26 -19.22 -19.82
CA LYS A 645 8.54 -19.25 -21.27
C LYS A 645 7.27 -19.35 -22.13
N VAL A 646 6.09 -19.46 -21.52
CA VAL A 646 4.80 -19.52 -22.23
C VAL A 646 4.45 -18.16 -22.85
N TYR A 647 4.86 -17.07 -22.20
CA TYR A 647 4.53 -15.71 -22.61
C TYR A 647 5.75 -14.99 -23.17
N PRO A 648 5.62 -14.31 -24.33
CA PRO A 648 6.71 -13.50 -24.84
C PRO A 648 6.98 -12.34 -23.88
N GLN A 649 8.27 -12.04 -23.64
CA GLN A 649 8.70 -10.97 -22.74
C GLN A 649 8.12 -11.08 -21.32
N ALA A 650 8.02 -12.29 -20.76
CA ALA A 650 7.58 -12.49 -19.39
C ALA A 650 8.32 -11.57 -18.40
N PRO A 651 7.64 -10.99 -17.39
CA PRO A 651 8.26 -10.04 -16.45
C PRO A 651 9.44 -10.63 -15.69
N ARG A 652 9.46 -11.94 -15.48
CA ARG A 652 10.57 -12.73 -14.93
C ARG A 652 10.74 -13.94 -15.83
N GLU A 653 11.96 -14.20 -16.28
CA GLU A 653 12.23 -15.32 -17.19
C GLU A 653 13.54 -15.99 -16.82
N GLU A 654 13.51 -17.27 -16.47
CA GLU A 654 14.67 -18.08 -16.09
C GLU A 654 15.64 -18.25 -17.27
N ILE A 655 16.94 -18.26 -16.94
CA ILE A 655 18.02 -18.56 -17.88
C ILE A 655 18.21 -20.08 -17.91
N VAL A 656 17.75 -20.74 -18.97
CA VAL A 656 17.83 -22.20 -19.11
C VAL A 656 18.48 -22.66 -20.42
N THR A 657 18.39 -21.87 -21.49
CA THR A 657 18.90 -22.23 -22.82
C THR A 657 20.23 -21.54 -23.16
N GLU A 658 20.95 -22.05 -24.15
CA GLU A 658 22.14 -21.38 -24.69
C GLU A 658 21.83 -19.98 -25.25
N THR A 659 20.64 -19.79 -25.83
CA THR A 659 20.14 -18.50 -26.29
C THR A 659 19.97 -17.51 -25.14
N ASP A 660 19.46 -17.98 -23.99
CA ASP A 660 19.32 -17.15 -22.79
C ASP A 660 20.69 -16.71 -22.27
N VAL A 661 21.65 -17.63 -22.23
CA VAL A 661 23.04 -17.34 -21.84
C VAL A 661 23.68 -16.31 -22.76
N ALA A 662 23.49 -16.45 -24.08
CA ALA A 662 23.97 -15.49 -25.06
C ALA A 662 23.33 -14.11 -24.86
N LYS A 663 22.01 -14.04 -24.65
CA LYS A 663 21.29 -12.78 -24.37
C LYS A 663 21.78 -12.17 -23.06
N TRP A 664 21.92 -12.94 -21.99
CA TRP A 664 22.46 -12.49 -20.70
C TRP A 664 23.84 -11.87 -20.84
N ASN A 665 24.75 -12.55 -21.53
CA ASN A 665 26.13 -12.09 -21.73
C ASN A 665 26.24 -10.87 -22.66
N ALA A 666 25.23 -10.62 -23.50
CA ALA A 666 25.14 -9.46 -24.36
C ALA A 666 24.64 -8.20 -23.62
N LEU A 667 23.90 -8.33 -22.51
CA LEU A 667 23.31 -7.19 -21.81
C LEU A 667 24.34 -6.18 -21.29
N LYS A 668 25.49 -6.66 -20.80
CA LYS A 668 26.63 -5.84 -20.33
C LYS A 668 26.21 -4.48 -19.72
N PRO A 669 25.45 -4.47 -18.61
CA PRO A 669 24.87 -3.24 -18.08
C PRO A 669 25.93 -2.19 -17.81
N ARG A 670 25.70 -0.96 -18.27
CA ARG A 670 26.57 0.19 -18.00
C ARG A 670 25.90 1.10 -16.98
N ARG A 671 26.66 1.56 -15.99
CA ARG A 671 26.19 2.51 -14.98
C ARG A 671 25.68 3.80 -15.64
N VAL A 672 24.50 4.25 -15.21
CA VAL A 672 23.86 5.47 -15.70
C VAL A 672 24.05 6.58 -14.68
N ASP A 673 24.72 7.65 -15.11
CA ASP A 673 24.91 8.85 -14.29
C ASP A 673 23.76 9.84 -14.52
N TYR A 674 22.70 9.70 -13.71
CA TYR A 674 21.50 10.52 -13.83
C TYR A 674 21.73 12.00 -13.46
N THR A 675 22.87 12.37 -12.88
CA THR A 675 23.20 13.79 -12.66
C THR A 675 23.43 14.54 -13.98
N LYS A 676 23.71 13.82 -15.07
CA LYS A 676 23.89 14.35 -16.43
C LYS A 676 22.61 14.41 -17.24
N MET A 677 21.54 13.77 -16.77
CA MET A 677 20.23 13.84 -17.39
C MET A 677 19.69 15.27 -17.33
N ARG A 678 18.98 15.72 -18.36
CA ARG A 678 18.31 17.03 -18.39
C ARG A 678 16.87 16.87 -18.88
N GLU A 679 15.95 17.60 -18.27
CA GLU A 679 14.54 17.71 -18.66
C GLU A 679 14.16 19.20 -18.69
N ALA A 680 13.35 19.62 -19.65
CA ALA A 680 12.89 21.01 -19.73
C ALA A 680 11.69 21.30 -18.81
N THR A 681 10.83 20.29 -18.62
CA THR A 681 9.57 20.36 -17.86
C THR A 681 9.38 19.09 -17.05
N ASP A 682 8.52 19.15 -16.04
CA ASP A 682 8.12 17.96 -15.27
C ASP A 682 7.28 17.02 -16.15
N GLU A 683 7.91 15.98 -16.67
CA GLU A 683 7.27 14.91 -17.44
C GLU A 683 6.94 13.68 -16.57
N THR A 684 6.79 13.85 -15.25
CA THR A 684 6.45 12.73 -14.35
C THR A 684 5.11 12.12 -14.72
N ASN A 685 5.12 10.84 -15.09
CA ASN A 685 3.93 10.04 -15.30
C ASN A 685 3.79 8.98 -14.18
N LEU A 686 2.79 9.15 -13.31
CA LEU A 686 2.52 8.20 -12.23
C LEU A 686 1.53 7.09 -12.61
N LYS A 687 1.01 7.08 -13.85
CA LYS A 687 -0.07 6.18 -14.28
C LYS A 687 0.32 4.71 -14.33
N ASP A 688 1.60 4.41 -14.58
CA ASP A 688 1.97 3.12 -15.16
C ASP A 688 2.25 1.98 -14.16
N ILE A 689 2.09 2.18 -12.84
CA ILE A 689 2.39 1.08 -11.90
C ILE A 689 1.35 0.94 -10.78
N VAL A 690 0.78 -0.26 -10.71
CA VAL A 690 0.15 -0.79 -9.51
C VAL A 690 1.26 -1.16 -8.55
N ALA A 691 1.56 -0.30 -7.57
CA ALA A 691 2.09 -0.85 -6.34
C ALA A 691 0.93 -1.62 -5.68
N CYS A 692 1.16 -2.87 -5.30
CA CYS A 692 0.32 -3.57 -4.34
C CYS A 692 -1.02 -4.19 -4.83
N ALA A 693 -1.18 -4.59 -6.10
CA ALA A 693 -2.21 -5.59 -6.41
C ALA A 693 -1.57 -6.98 -6.31
N GLY A 694 -1.87 -7.70 -5.23
CA GLY A 694 -1.83 -9.15 -5.28
C GLY A 694 -2.71 -9.63 -6.43
N GLY A 695 -2.17 -10.56 -7.23
CA GLY A 695 -2.90 -11.29 -8.27
C GLY A 695 -3.25 -10.56 -9.58
N ALA A 696 -3.52 -9.25 -9.57
CA ALA A 696 -4.18 -8.59 -10.72
C ALA A 696 -3.24 -8.04 -11.82
N CYS A 697 -1.95 -8.40 -11.82
CA CYS A 697 -0.99 -7.87 -12.81
C CYS A 697 -0.42 -8.94 -13.77
N GLU A 698 -1.07 -10.11 -13.87
CA GLU A 698 -0.60 -11.21 -14.73
C GLU A 698 -1.58 -11.62 -15.85
N ILE A 699 -2.67 -10.87 -16.06
CA ILE A 699 -3.54 -11.10 -17.22
C ILE A 699 -3.51 -9.87 -18.13
N VAL A 700 -2.80 -10.06 -19.25
CA VAL A 700 -2.75 -9.33 -20.54
C VAL A 700 -2.56 -7.82 -20.48
#